data_AF-A0A6N6P5D9-F1
#
_entry.id   AF-A0A6N6P5D9-F1
#
_cell.length_a   1.000
_cell.length_b   1.000
_cell.length_c   1.000
_cell.angle_alpha   90.00
_cell.angle_beta   90.00
_cell.angle_gamma   90.00
#
_symmetry.space_group_name_H-M   'P 1'
#
loop_
_entity.id
_entity.type
_entity.pdbx_description
1 polymer ?
#
loop_
_entity_poly.entity_id
_entity_poly.type
_entity_poly.pdbx_seq_one_letter_code
_entity_poly.pdbx_strand_id
1 'polypeptide(L)'
;MARMIYAVVCRCGLLGVVWALGAIPGARAEVTMPAVFGEHMVLQRGKPVPVYGNAAPGETIAVKFHGQLLTTKADLHGAWQIKLAAMSAEPSGQTLTVTGSNTISFSDVLVGDVWLCSGQSNMDMRLGGCERPADVAAADFPGIRQLTSPAGAWKVCTPASAAEFSGVAFYFARKIWQDQHARIPIGLMLAAVGGTRIDRWLAPDGLIDIPVLHPLYHQSGRFSLFEKLIKPLAPYGIKGAIWYQGENSEISVQSPDSYYLKMKALAVGWQRVWGLDDFAFYPVIIANWGALPKGPAPEMLKGGWDADTRLQQANTMALAHAGCASALDIGDSSMGDKTWQGWHPKDKLDVGERLALWALKNDYGQPELETSGPTLRELSAVGNTVVCTFDHLGKGLMVGLKKWYEPTRELPGGKLERFVIAGADGVWHAADAVIKDDTVVMSSAQVAAPRRVSYACWQNPEGCNLYNKDGLPAAPFYVEDVTLHFSIAASAGDGGAISPSGSRNYPKRQAVIYHMTPKPGYYIQDVKVDGVSVGSVRSYTFDPLDANHAIAVSFAKTAPKYTITASASGGGTLTPAGALSVAQGAAATFAIDANGDNQVAVTVDGVGLGVRSSVTFSDVRHNHTLSVAFSPSIKASAGYGGTITPDGSVPVAYAADQSFNIAPLAGYAISDVTVDGVKVAPANSYKFSKVTASHTLAARFDNTAKAQLAGKLPRPASLLFACRGDALPAKAPLTSWAAALPDGKPLKPIGSPGLDTIDGHRYAKLSYETGDGFSAGSYNSPIACEGASIVVVAKPMRNGAVSGWTSIVDVCYDRLVLGIRNNTGLVCVRRNGGMDTGSQAIPDGQLTILSLIVQADGTYKVFANGTEVMSNTTKNPMTSLVPGAGGHATSITLGRNASDGWSAFNGAIGDAFVYTTALSEAERQQLEAWIAAALTQGMPKP
;
A
#
# COMPACT_ATOMS: atom_id res chain seq x y z
N MET A 1 -43.64 -48.26 -1.90
CA MET A 1 -43.12 -47.57 -3.11
C MET A 1 -44.21 -46.64 -3.64
N ALA A 2 -43.88 -45.40 -4.03
CA ALA A 2 -44.45 -44.53 -5.09
C ALA A 2 -45.96 -44.65 -5.49
N ARG A 3 -46.80 -43.62 -5.72
CA ARG A 3 -46.81 -42.13 -5.91
C ARG A 3 -48.24 -41.64 -5.49
N MET A 4 -48.54 -40.48 -4.90
CA MET A 4 -48.41 -39.05 -5.29
C MET A 4 -49.37 -38.53 -6.40
N ILE A 5 -50.12 -37.44 -6.10
CA ILE A 5 -50.63 -36.31 -6.95
C ILE A 5 -52.14 -35.93 -6.86
N TYR A 6 -52.34 -34.59 -6.82
CA TYR A 6 -53.50 -33.68 -6.66
C TYR A 6 -54.64 -33.65 -7.72
N ALA A 7 -55.78 -33.07 -7.29
CA ALA A 7 -56.81 -32.33 -8.07
C ALA A 7 -57.73 -31.54 -7.08
N VAL A 8 -58.56 -30.50 -7.36
CA VAL A 8 -58.73 -29.47 -8.44
C VAL A 8 -59.55 -28.27 -7.84
N VAL A 9 -59.80 -27.16 -8.57
CA VAL A 9 -60.29 -25.83 -8.09
C VAL A 9 -61.75 -25.48 -8.48
N CYS A 10 -62.35 -24.50 -7.77
CA CYS A 10 -63.42 -23.55 -8.15
C CYS A 10 -64.94 -23.84 -7.92
N ARG A 11 -65.60 -22.96 -7.14
CA ARG A 11 -66.83 -22.24 -7.54
C ARG A 11 -67.10 -20.98 -6.69
N CYS A 12 -67.84 -20.02 -7.26
CA CYS A 12 -67.94 -18.64 -6.81
C CYS A 12 -69.11 -18.35 -5.84
N GLY A 13 -69.02 -17.24 -5.10
CA GLY A 13 -70.15 -16.62 -4.40
C GLY A 13 -69.78 -15.22 -3.89
N LEU A 14 -70.40 -14.17 -4.43
CA LEU A 14 -70.09 -12.77 -4.13
C LEU A 14 -71.40 -12.00 -3.96
N LEU A 15 -71.64 -11.39 -2.78
CA LEU A 15 -72.56 -10.26 -2.58
C LEU A 15 -72.60 -9.76 -1.12
N GLY A 16 -72.32 -8.47 -0.94
CA GLY A 16 -73.04 -7.58 0.00
C GLY A 16 -72.82 -7.70 1.52
N VAL A 17 -71.81 -6.99 2.04
CA VAL A 17 -71.89 -6.37 3.38
C VAL A 17 -71.42 -4.92 3.27
N VAL A 18 -72.27 -3.97 3.68
CA VAL A 18 -72.00 -2.53 3.64
C VAL A 18 -71.11 -2.12 4.82
N TRP A 19 -70.25 -1.13 4.59
CA TRP A 19 -69.29 -0.63 5.57
C TRP A 19 -69.95 -0.05 6.82
N ALA A 20 -69.65 -0.64 7.98
CA ALA A 20 -69.78 -0.02 9.29
C ALA A 20 -68.38 0.05 9.94
N LEU A 21 -67.52 0.90 9.38
CA LEU A 21 -66.21 1.22 9.95
C LEU A 21 -66.41 2.12 11.17
N GLY A 22 -66.79 1.50 12.29
CA GLY A 22 -66.72 2.14 13.60
C GLY A 22 -65.28 2.54 13.87
N ALA A 23 -65.06 3.83 14.16
CA ALA A 23 -63.74 4.33 14.48
C ALA A 23 -63.26 3.72 15.80
N ILE A 24 -62.48 2.64 15.71
CA ILE A 24 -61.69 2.15 16.83
C ILE A 24 -60.78 3.31 17.24
N PRO A 25 -60.81 3.79 18.50
CA PRO A 25 -59.86 4.78 18.96
C PRO A 25 -58.47 4.19 18.79
N GLY A 26 -57.68 4.76 17.87
CA GLY A 26 -56.32 4.30 17.63
C GLY A 26 -55.54 4.43 18.94
N ALA A 27 -55.16 3.29 19.53
CA ALA A 27 -54.32 3.27 20.71
C ALA A 27 -53.01 3.99 20.36
N ARG A 28 -52.85 5.21 20.86
CA ARG A 28 -51.61 5.96 20.70
C ARG A 28 -50.54 5.22 21.49
N ALA A 29 -49.54 4.70 20.79
CA ALA A 29 -48.37 4.16 21.44
C ALA A 29 -47.66 5.29 22.20
N GLU A 30 -47.56 5.16 23.52
CA GLU A 30 -46.80 6.09 24.34
C GLU A 30 -45.33 6.13 23.92
N VAL A 31 -44.64 7.24 24.19
CA VAL A 31 -43.19 7.31 24.00
C VAL A 31 -42.53 6.29 24.93
N THR A 32 -41.62 5.50 24.39
CA THR A 32 -40.84 4.48 25.11
C THR A 32 -39.35 4.60 24.78
N MET A 33 -38.50 4.35 25.77
CA MET A 33 -37.05 4.38 25.65
C MET A 33 -36.47 2.96 25.78
N PRO A 34 -35.38 2.61 25.09
CA PRO A 34 -34.66 1.36 25.35
C PRO A 34 -34.01 1.38 26.74
N ALA A 35 -33.95 0.21 27.38
CA ALA A 35 -33.51 0.04 28.78
C ALA A 35 -32.06 0.45 29.09
N VAL A 36 -31.25 0.72 28.07
CA VAL A 36 -29.91 1.33 28.20
C VAL A 36 -29.98 2.76 28.78
N PHE A 37 -31.11 3.46 28.59
CA PHE A 37 -31.38 4.76 29.21
C PHE A 37 -32.03 4.55 30.59
N GLY A 38 -31.48 5.19 31.62
CA GLY A 38 -31.95 5.07 32.99
C GLY A 38 -31.43 6.17 33.90
N GLU A 39 -31.97 6.21 35.12
CA GLU A 39 -31.40 6.98 36.25
C GLU A 39 -29.90 6.69 36.40
N HIS A 40 -29.11 7.68 36.79
CA HIS A 40 -27.66 7.57 36.99
C HIS A 40 -26.83 7.21 35.74
N MET A 41 -27.33 7.29 34.51
CA MET A 41 -26.51 6.97 33.32
C MET A 41 -25.40 8.01 33.03
N VAL A 42 -24.45 7.63 32.17
CA VAL A 42 -23.38 8.51 31.66
C VAL A 42 -23.48 8.60 30.13
N LEU A 43 -23.67 9.80 29.58
CA LEU A 43 -23.70 10.05 28.14
C LEU A 43 -22.29 10.41 27.61
N GLN A 44 -21.96 9.96 26.40
CA GLN A 44 -20.63 10.17 25.80
C GLN A 44 -20.32 11.64 25.50
N ARG A 45 -19.21 12.15 26.03
CA ARG A 45 -18.67 13.49 25.76
C ARG A 45 -17.97 13.55 24.40
N GLY A 46 -17.77 14.75 23.87
CA GLY A 46 -16.92 15.02 22.70
C GLY A 46 -17.44 14.50 21.35
N LYS A 47 -18.52 13.71 21.33
CA LYS A 47 -19.20 13.20 20.12
C LYS A 47 -20.69 13.54 20.18
N PRO A 48 -21.40 13.69 19.04
CA PRO A 48 -22.85 13.89 19.05
C PRO A 48 -23.57 12.70 19.70
N VAL A 49 -24.44 12.95 20.68
CA VAL A 49 -25.06 11.89 21.49
C VAL A 49 -26.43 11.53 20.94
N PRO A 50 -26.64 10.28 20.48
CA PRO A 50 -27.94 9.83 20.01
C PRO A 50 -28.87 9.52 21.20
N VAL A 51 -30.05 10.13 21.19
CA VAL A 51 -31.19 9.81 22.07
C VAL A 51 -32.30 9.27 21.18
N TYR A 52 -32.81 8.09 21.49
CA TYR A 52 -33.68 7.33 20.58
C TYR A 52 -34.70 6.47 21.34
N GLY A 53 -35.79 6.14 20.68
CA GLY A 53 -36.89 5.36 21.24
C GLY A 53 -37.97 5.05 20.21
N ASN A 54 -39.14 4.64 20.71
CA ASN A 54 -40.35 4.48 19.91
C ASN A 54 -41.47 5.41 20.41
N ALA A 55 -42.43 5.74 19.55
CA ALA A 55 -43.64 6.50 19.82
C ALA A 55 -44.70 6.20 18.73
N ALA A 56 -45.86 6.87 18.74
CA ALA A 56 -46.82 6.72 17.65
C ALA A 56 -46.26 7.31 16.33
N PRO A 57 -46.50 6.69 15.15
CA PRO A 57 -46.00 7.21 13.87
C PRO A 57 -46.38 8.68 13.62
N GLY A 58 -45.39 9.51 13.26
CA GLY A 58 -45.55 10.95 13.05
C GLY A 58 -45.67 11.81 14.31
N GLU A 59 -45.66 11.21 15.51
CA GLU A 59 -45.65 11.92 16.79
C GLU A 59 -44.42 12.81 16.92
N THR A 60 -44.59 14.03 17.44
CA THR A 60 -43.49 14.98 17.63
C THR A 60 -42.88 14.80 19.00
N ILE A 61 -41.58 14.50 19.04
CA ILE A 61 -40.81 14.21 20.25
C ILE A 61 -39.85 15.35 20.51
N ALA A 62 -39.86 15.90 21.73
CA ALA A 62 -38.91 16.87 22.22
C ALA A 62 -37.94 16.22 23.20
N VAL A 63 -36.64 16.49 23.07
CA VAL A 63 -35.59 16.04 23.99
C VAL A 63 -34.89 17.26 24.57
N LYS A 64 -34.86 17.36 25.90
CA LYS A 64 -34.18 18.42 26.65
C LYS A 64 -33.07 17.83 27.52
N PHE A 65 -31.84 18.32 27.35
CA PHE A 65 -30.70 17.91 28.15
C PHE A 65 -29.57 18.95 28.11
N HIS A 66 -28.94 19.25 29.25
CA HIS A 66 -27.74 20.10 29.37
C HIS A 66 -27.78 21.37 28.48
N GLY A 67 -28.85 22.16 28.65
CA GLY A 67 -29.09 23.40 27.89
C GLY A 67 -29.62 23.22 26.46
N GLN A 68 -29.55 22.03 25.87
CA GLN A 68 -30.11 21.72 24.56
C GLN A 68 -31.61 21.39 24.65
N LEU A 69 -32.37 21.85 23.66
CA LEU A 69 -33.76 21.46 23.41
C LEU A 69 -33.92 21.22 21.91
N LEU A 70 -34.15 19.96 21.51
CA LEU A 70 -34.27 19.54 20.12
C LEU A 70 -35.60 18.81 19.92
N THR A 71 -36.13 18.85 18.70
CA THR A 71 -37.38 18.16 18.33
C THR A 71 -37.21 17.31 17.08
N THR A 72 -37.90 16.18 17.03
CA THR A 72 -37.97 15.27 15.87
C THR A 72 -39.39 14.74 15.71
N LYS A 73 -39.62 13.88 14.70
CA LYS A 73 -40.82 13.07 14.59
C LYS A 73 -40.48 11.58 14.55
N ALA A 74 -41.36 10.76 15.09
CA ALA A 74 -41.34 9.32 14.86
C ALA A 74 -41.65 9.01 13.39
N ASP A 75 -40.95 8.02 12.84
CA ASP A 75 -41.11 7.57 11.47
C ASP A 75 -42.39 6.74 11.28
N LEU A 76 -42.57 6.16 10.09
CA LEU A 76 -43.74 5.35 9.75
C LEU A 76 -43.82 4.02 10.53
N HIS A 77 -42.72 3.61 11.19
CA HIS A 77 -42.63 2.43 12.04
C HIS A 77 -42.67 2.79 13.54
N GLY A 78 -42.76 4.08 13.88
CA GLY A 78 -42.78 4.59 15.24
C GLY A 78 -41.40 4.85 15.84
N ALA A 79 -40.31 4.55 15.14
CA ALA A 79 -38.96 4.78 15.62
C ALA A 79 -38.59 6.27 15.52
N TRP A 80 -37.88 6.80 16.52
CA TRP A 80 -37.39 8.17 16.50
C TRP A 80 -35.97 8.28 17.05
N GLN A 81 -35.24 9.27 16.56
CA GLN A 81 -33.89 9.60 17.02
C GLN A 81 -33.63 11.11 16.93
N ILE A 82 -32.94 11.63 17.93
CA ILE A 82 -32.28 12.94 17.95
C ILE A 82 -30.79 12.72 18.19
N LYS A 83 -29.94 13.59 17.64
CA LYS A 83 -28.53 13.69 18.03
C LYS A 83 -28.33 15.02 18.75
N LEU A 84 -28.08 14.97 20.05
CA LEU A 84 -27.59 16.12 20.82
C LEU A 84 -26.21 16.50 20.27
N ALA A 85 -25.89 17.79 20.25
CA ALA A 85 -24.56 18.28 19.91
C ALA A 85 -23.52 17.73 20.90
N ALA A 86 -22.27 17.64 20.45
CA ALA A 86 -21.16 17.18 21.30
C ALA A 86 -21.02 18.06 22.55
N MET A 87 -20.93 17.42 23.72
CA MET A 87 -20.86 18.08 25.02
C MET A 87 -19.48 17.88 25.66
N SER A 88 -19.06 18.83 26.49
CA SER A 88 -17.90 18.66 27.38
C SER A 88 -18.21 17.66 28.51
N ALA A 89 -17.21 17.26 29.28
CA ALA A 89 -17.46 16.47 30.49
C ALA A 89 -18.25 17.33 31.51
N GLU A 90 -19.29 16.74 32.10
CA GLU A 90 -20.12 17.35 33.13
C GLU A 90 -20.28 16.33 34.28
N PRO A 91 -19.56 16.52 35.41
CA PRO A 91 -19.61 15.64 36.57
C PRO A 91 -20.80 15.92 37.50
N SER A 92 -21.62 16.95 37.23
CA SER A 92 -22.80 17.31 38.03
C SER A 92 -24.08 16.75 37.40
N GLY A 93 -24.80 15.90 38.13
CA GLY A 93 -26.03 15.24 37.66
C GLY A 93 -27.06 16.20 37.04
N GLN A 94 -27.41 15.97 35.78
CA GLN A 94 -28.43 16.70 35.02
C GLN A 94 -29.71 15.86 34.86
N THR A 95 -30.83 16.48 34.47
CA THR A 95 -32.03 15.73 34.06
C THR A 95 -32.13 15.67 32.53
N LEU A 96 -32.25 14.47 31.98
CA LEU A 96 -32.69 14.24 30.59
C LEU A 96 -34.21 14.10 30.59
N THR A 97 -34.90 14.95 29.84
CA THR A 97 -36.36 14.88 29.67
C THR A 97 -36.71 14.60 28.21
N VAL A 98 -37.61 13.65 27.99
CA VAL A 98 -38.19 13.30 26.68
C VAL A 98 -39.70 13.52 26.78
N THR A 99 -40.26 14.34 25.89
CA THR A 99 -41.68 14.74 25.90
C THR A 99 -42.32 14.48 24.55
N GLY A 100 -43.44 13.76 24.56
CA GLY A 100 -44.37 13.59 23.45
C GLY A 100 -45.80 13.59 24.01
N SER A 101 -46.55 12.52 23.76
CA SER A 101 -47.86 12.23 24.35
C SER A 101 -47.80 11.97 25.86
N ASN A 102 -46.72 11.35 26.33
CA ASN A 102 -46.30 11.24 27.73
C ASN A 102 -44.95 11.98 27.94
N THR A 103 -44.46 12.05 29.18
CA THR A 103 -43.13 12.58 29.47
C THR A 103 -42.33 11.56 30.29
N ILE A 104 -41.14 11.25 29.80
CA ILE A 104 -40.13 10.44 30.49
C ILE A 104 -39.04 11.39 30.99
N SER A 105 -38.51 11.16 32.17
CA SER A 105 -37.31 11.86 32.65
C SER A 105 -36.38 10.89 33.36
N PHE A 106 -35.07 11.11 33.19
CA PHE A 106 -34.01 10.43 33.90
C PHE A 106 -33.20 11.46 34.66
N SER A 107 -33.00 11.26 35.95
CA SER A 107 -32.26 12.17 36.83
C SER A 107 -30.82 11.71 37.02
N ASP A 108 -30.01 12.61 37.57
CA ASP A 108 -28.58 12.39 37.83
C ASP A 108 -27.83 11.82 36.61
N VAL A 109 -28.06 12.39 35.43
CA VAL A 109 -27.38 11.99 34.19
C VAL A 109 -26.07 12.79 34.06
N LEU A 110 -24.95 12.10 33.86
CA LEU A 110 -23.63 12.73 33.66
C LEU A 110 -23.23 12.77 32.19
N VAL A 111 -22.24 13.61 31.87
CA VAL A 111 -21.56 13.59 30.57
C VAL A 111 -20.09 13.23 30.78
N GLY A 112 -19.63 12.15 30.15
CA GLY A 112 -18.34 11.51 30.43
C GLY A 112 -17.86 10.60 29.31
N ASP A 113 -16.89 9.73 29.55
CA ASP A 113 -16.46 8.72 28.58
C ASP A 113 -17.10 7.37 28.89
N VAL A 114 -17.74 6.75 27.89
CA VAL A 114 -18.49 5.50 28.02
C VAL A 114 -17.75 4.38 27.30
N TRP A 115 -17.49 3.29 28.03
CA TRP A 115 -16.70 2.15 27.55
C TRP A 115 -17.52 0.86 27.57
N LEU A 116 -17.50 0.14 26.46
CA LEU A 116 -18.01 -1.23 26.38
C LEU A 116 -17.01 -2.17 27.04
N CYS A 117 -17.45 -2.88 28.09
CA CYS A 117 -16.62 -3.82 28.85
C CYS A 117 -17.11 -5.24 28.53
N SER A 118 -16.38 -5.98 27.69
CA SER A 118 -16.90 -7.21 27.09
C SER A 118 -15.91 -8.37 27.06
N GLY A 119 -16.42 -9.58 26.79
CA GLY A 119 -15.64 -10.82 26.78
C GLY A 119 -16.32 -11.93 27.59
N GLN A 120 -15.53 -12.70 28.33
CA GLN A 120 -16.03 -13.82 29.12
C GLN A 120 -15.91 -13.61 30.63
N SER A 121 -15.87 -14.70 31.39
CA SER A 121 -15.86 -14.75 32.85
C SER A 121 -14.76 -13.93 33.51
N ASN A 122 -13.61 -13.72 32.86
CA ASN A 122 -12.56 -12.84 33.40
C ASN A 122 -12.84 -11.33 33.23
N MET A 123 -13.71 -10.93 32.29
CA MET A 123 -14.33 -9.60 32.27
C MET A 123 -15.50 -9.51 33.25
N ASP A 124 -16.33 -10.56 33.35
CA ASP A 124 -17.51 -10.59 34.22
C ASP A 124 -17.18 -10.72 35.73
N MET A 125 -15.95 -11.17 36.05
CA MET A 125 -15.51 -11.38 37.43
C MET A 125 -15.62 -10.11 38.26
N ARG A 126 -16.48 -10.16 39.28
CA ARG A 126 -16.83 -9.02 40.11
C ARG A 126 -15.68 -8.60 41.05
N LEU A 127 -15.62 -7.32 41.39
CA LEU A 127 -14.63 -6.74 42.30
C LEU A 127 -14.63 -7.45 43.67
N GLY A 128 -15.79 -7.81 44.21
CA GLY A 128 -15.90 -8.60 45.44
C GLY A 128 -15.23 -9.99 45.36
N GLY A 129 -15.10 -10.56 44.15
CA GLY A 129 -14.38 -11.81 43.90
C GLY A 129 -12.87 -11.66 43.75
N CYS A 130 -12.34 -10.43 43.71
CA CYS A 130 -10.91 -10.17 43.57
C CYS A 130 -10.14 -10.33 44.91
N GLU A 131 -10.83 -10.66 46.01
CA GLU A 131 -10.25 -10.81 47.36
C GLU A 131 -9.53 -9.55 47.90
N ARG A 132 -9.99 -8.36 47.47
CA ARG A 132 -9.55 -7.05 47.98
C ARG A 132 -10.69 -6.30 48.66
N PRO A 133 -11.10 -6.69 49.89
CA PRO A 133 -12.18 -6.00 50.61
C PRO A 133 -11.86 -4.54 50.91
N ALA A 134 -10.58 -4.17 51.05
CA ALA A 134 -10.15 -2.79 51.21
C ALA A 134 -10.47 -1.91 49.98
N ASP A 135 -10.29 -2.43 48.76
CA ASP A 135 -10.60 -1.69 47.53
C ASP A 135 -12.11 -1.52 47.34
N VAL A 136 -12.93 -2.50 47.77
CA VAL A 136 -14.39 -2.36 47.83
C VAL A 136 -14.79 -1.31 48.87
N ALA A 137 -14.21 -1.34 50.07
CA ALA A 137 -14.50 -0.38 51.14
C ALA A 137 -14.09 1.06 50.78
N ALA A 138 -13.04 1.22 49.97
CA ALA A 138 -12.54 2.51 49.48
C ALA A 138 -13.17 2.97 48.15
N ALA A 139 -14.13 2.22 47.58
CA ALA A 139 -14.72 2.49 46.27
C ALA A 139 -15.81 3.58 46.31
N ASP A 140 -15.46 4.79 46.77
CA ASP A 140 -16.33 5.96 46.74
C ASP A 140 -16.01 6.84 45.52
N PHE A 141 -16.53 6.44 44.36
CA PHE A 141 -16.24 7.06 43.06
C PHE A 141 -17.53 7.38 42.30
N PRO A 142 -18.35 8.35 42.74
CA PRO A 142 -19.69 8.57 42.18
C PRO A 142 -19.73 8.98 40.69
N GLY A 143 -18.59 9.44 40.15
CA GLY A 143 -18.40 9.67 38.71
C GLY A 143 -18.15 8.40 37.88
N ILE A 144 -17.89 7.25 38.50
CA ILE A 144 -17.75 5.94 37.85
C ILE A 144 -19.06 5.18 38.00
N ARG A 145 -19.63 4.69 36.90
CA ARG A 145 -20.97 4.08 36.89
C ARG A 145 -21.04 2.89 35.96
N GLN A 146 -21.69 1.80 36.38
CA GLN A 146 -21.79 0.58 35.59
C GLN A 146 -23.24 0.24 35.24
N LEU A 147 -23.49 -0.04 33.97
CA LEU A 147 -24.67 -0.74 33.46
C LEU A 147 -24.33 -2.23 33.29
N THR A 148 -25.02 -3.11 33.99
CA THR A 148 -24.83 -4.57 33.86
C THR A 148 -25.86 -5.15 32.88
N SER A 149 -25.41 -5.50 31.67
CA SER A 149 -26.22 -5.89 30.50
C SER A 149 -27.13 -4.79 29.92
N PRO A 150 -27.58 -4.89 28.65
CA PRO A 150 -28.41 -3.86 28.01
C PRO A 150 -29.79 -3.64 28.64
N ALA A 151 -30.23 -4.55 29.52
CA ALA A 151 -31.51 -4.49 30.23
C ALA A 151 -31.33 -4.25 31.75
N GLY A 152 -30.11 -3.93 32.19
CA GLY A 152 -29.83 -3.59 33.59
C GLY A 152 -30.22 -2.17 33.97
N ALA A 153 -29.96 -1.82 35.22
CA ALA A 153 -29.96 -0.43 35.69
C ALA A 153 -28.51 0.05 35.87
N TRP A 154 -28.27 1.36 35.68
CA TRP A 154 -26.99 1.97 36.00
C TRP A 154 -26.80 2.04 37.52
N LYS A 155 -25.63 1.64 38.00
CA LYS A 155 -25.23 1.73 39.40
C LYS A 155 -24.10 2.75 39.56
N VAL A 156 -24.27 3.67 40.50
CA VAL A 156 -23.20 4.58 40.97
C VAL A 156 -22.16 3.76 41.74
N CYS A 157 -20.87 4.00 41.55
CA CYS A 157 -19.81 3.33 42.31
C CYS A 157 -19.69 3.93 43.72
N THR A 158 -20.10 3.13 44.71
CA THR A 158 -20.03 3.44 46.15
C THR A 158 -19.56 2.17 46.88
N PRO A 159 -19.08 2.26 48.14
CA PRO A 159 -18.68 1.06 48.90
C PRO A 159 -19.79 0.00 49.05
N ALA A 160 -21.06 0.40 48.96
CA ALA A 160 -22.21 -0.51 49.01
C ALA A 160 -22.50 -1.24 47.68
N SER A 161 -22.10 -0.68 46.54
CA SER A 161 -22.39 -1.21 45.19
C SER A 161 -21.17 -1.77 44.46
N ALA A 162 -19.96 -1.30 44.80
CA ALA A 162 -18.73 -1.60 44.08
C ALA A 162 -18.38 -3.10 44.03
N ALA A 163 -18.78 -3.87 45.03
CA ALA A 163 -18.62 -5.33 45.05
C ALA A 163 -19.26 -6.05 43.85
N GLU A 164 -20.26 -5.43 43.19
CA GLU A 164 -20.94 -5.96 42.01
C GLU A 164 -20.33 -5.51 40.66
N PHE A 165 -19.43 -4.53 40.67
CA PHE A 165 -18.78 -4.04 39.45
C PHE A 165 -17.85 -5.12 38.90
N SER A 166 -17.65 -5.17 37.58
CA SER A 166 -16.54 -5.95 36.99
C SER A 166 -15.23 -5.43 37.56
N GLY A 167 -14.38 -6.32 38.09
CA GLY A 167 -13.10 -5.94 38.67
C GLY A 167 -12.22 -5.23 37.66
N VAL A 168 -12.08 -5.80 36.45
CA VAL A 168 -11.28 -5.23 35.36
C VAL A 168 -11.79 -3.85 34.95
N ALA A 169 -13.11 -3.72 34.74
CA ALA A 169 -13.73 -2.46 34.35
C ALA A 169 -13.63 -1.39 35.45
N PHE A 170 -13.77 -1.78 36.72
CA PHE A 170 -13.59 -0.90 37.87
C PHE A 170 -12.16 -0.36 37.94
N TYR A 171 -11.14 -1.23 37.90
CA TYR A 171 -9.74 -0.79 38.01
C TYR A 171 -9.32 0.07 36.80
N PHE A 172 -9.81 -0.27 35.60
CA PHE A 172 -9.67 0.55 34.40
C PHE A 172 -10.24 1.97 34.58
N ALA A 173 -11.51 2.07 35.01
CA ALA A 173 -12.17 3.35 35.24
C ALA A 173 -11.51 4.16 36.37
N ARG A 174 -11.15 3.48 37.48
CA ARG A 174 -10.50 4.10 38.64
C ARG A 174 -9.19 4.78 38.24
N LYS A 175 -8.34 4.08 37.47
CA LYS A 175 -7.05 4.60 37.01
C LYS A 175 -7.22 5.82 36.11
N ILE A 176 -8.10 5.75 35.11
CA ILE A 176 -8.43 6.90 34.25
C ILE A 176 -8.94 8.08 35.08
N TRP A 177 -9.91 7.83 35.97
CA TRP A 177 -10.54 8.88 36.77
C TRP A 177 -9.54 9.55 37.73
N GLN A 178 -8.62 8.79 38.34
CA GLN A 178 -7.57 9.31 39.21
C GLN A 178 -6.55 10.17 38.46
N ASP A 179 -6.04 9.68 37.33
CA ASP A 179 -5.03 10.39 36.51
C ASP A 179 -5.61 11.61 35.80
N GLN A 180 -6.91 11.62 35.50
CA GLN A 180 -7.66 12.77 35.02
C GLN A 180 -8.19 13.67 36.15
N HIS A 181 -7.75 13.43 37.40
CA HIS A 181 -8.10 14.19 38.60
C HIS A 181 -9.62 14.41 38.79
N ALA A 182 -10.39 13.32 38.67
CA ALA A 182 -11.84 13.26 38.81
C ALA A 182 -12.67 14.04 37.77
N ARG A 183 -12.04 14.70 36.79
CA ARG A 183 -12.70 15.66 35.89
C ARG A 183 -13.67 15.04 34.87
N ILE A 184 -13.56 13.74 34.62
CA ILE A 184 -14.29 13.05 33.56
C ILE A 184 -15.04 11.86 34.18
N PRO A 185 -16.38 11.88 34.20
CA PRO A 185 -17.18 10.70 34.54
C PRO A 185 -16.90 9.53 33.60
N ILE A 186 -16.96 8.30 34.11
CA ILE A 186 -16.71 7.07 33.34
C ILE A 186 -17.93 6.16 33.41
N GLY A 187 -18.55 5.91 32.26
CA GLY A 187 -19.62 4.92 32.10
C GLY A 187 -19.06 3.57 31.66
N LEU A 188 -19.48 2.49 32.31
CA LEU A 188 -19.06 1.12 32.03
C LEU A 188 -20.26 0.28 31.60
N MET A 189 -20.31 -0.11 30.34
CA MET A 189 -21.35 -1.02 29.81
C MET A 189 -20.84 -2.46 29.84
N LEU A 190 -21.18 -3.21 30.89
CA LEU A 190 -20.74 -4.60 31.04
C LEU A 190 -21.60 -5.55 30.21
N ALA A 191 -20.98 -6.18 29.23
CA ALA A 191 -21.58 -7.19 28.35
C ALA A 191 -20.61 -8.38 28.22
N ALA A 192 -20.55 -9.23 29.24
CA ALA A 192 -19.65 -10.38 29.32
C ALA A 192 -20.41 -11.67 29.65
N VAL A 193 -19.97 -12.83 29.13
CA VAL A 193 -20.59 -14.14 29.38
C VAL A 193 -19.54 -15.25 29.49
N GLY A 194 -19.49 -15.92 30.65
CA GLY A 194 -18.54 -16.99 30.96
C GLY A 194 -18.53 -18.16 29.96
N GLY A 195 -17.34 -18.68 29.66
CA GLY A 195 -17.15 -19.86 28.81
C GLY A 195 -17.51 -19.67 27.32
N THR A 196 -17.72 -18.44 26.85
CA THR A 196 -18.13 -18.18 25.47
C THR A 196 -16.93 -18.00 24.52
N ARG A 197 -17.14 -18.35 23.24
CA ARG A 197 -16.15 -18.21 22.17
C ARG A 197 -16.34 -16.89 21.41
N ILE A 198 -15.25 -16.33 20.89
CA ILE A 198 -15.22 -15.04 20.16
C ILE A 198 -16.22 -14.97 18.98
N ASP A 199 -16.45 -16.06 18.27
CA ASP A 199 -17.37 -16.13 17.12
C ASP A 199 -18.85 -15.81 17.45
N ARG A 200 -19.20 -15.84 18.74
CA ARG A 200 -20.52 -15.44 19.23
C ARG A 200 -20.68 -13.92 19.33
N TRP A 201 -19.58 -13.19 19.37
CA TRP A 201 -19.49 -11.75 19.64
C TRP A 201 -19.20 -10.90 18.39
N LEU A 202 -18.78 -11.54 17.29
CA LEU A 202 -18.54 -10.86 16.01
C LEU A 202 -19.84 -10.22 15.49
N ALA A 203 -19.72 -9.04 14.90
CA ALA A 203 -20.76 -8.49 14.05
C ALA A 203 -20.61 -9.06 12.62
N PRO A 204 -21.70 -9.41 11.89
CA PRO A 204 -21.64 -9.87 10.50
C PRO A 204 -20.82 -8.95 9.59
N ASP A 205 -20.89 -7.64 9.79
CA ASP A 205 -20.18 -6.62 9.01
C ASP A 205 -18.66 -6.63 9.22
N GLY A 206 -18.17 -7.20 10.32
CA GLY A 206 -16.75 -7.34 10.60
C GLY A 206 -16.04 -8.42 9.77
N LEU A 207 -16.81 -9.32 9.16
CA LEU A 207 -16.28 -10.43 8.36
C LEU A 207 -16.07 -10.05 6.88
N ILE A 208 -16.67 -8.96 6.41
CA ILE A 208 -16.73 -8.57 4.98
C ILE A 208 -15.35 -8.62 4.33
N ASP A 209 -14.36 -7.96 4.94
CA ASP A 209 -13.00 -7.82 4.42
C ASP A 209 -12.04 -8.95 4.84
N ILE A 210 -12.57 -10.04 5.41
CA ILE A 210 -11.78 -11.18 5.89
C ILE A 210 -12.39 -12.48 5.31
N PRO A 211 -12.15 -12.79 4.03
CA PRO A 211 -12.81 -13.90 3.32
C PRO A 211 -12.70 -15.27 3.98
N VAL A 212 -11.59 -15.53 4.68
CA VAL A 212 -11.37 -16.78 5.41
C VAL A 212 -12.34 -16.99 6.59
N LEU A 213 -13.00 -15.93 7.07
CA LEU A 213 -14.05 -15.99 8.09
C LEU A 213 -15.47 -16.09 7.52
N HIS A 214 -15.68 -15.89 6.21
CA HIS A 214 -17.01 -15.95 5.59
C HIS A 214 -17.80 -17.24 5.87
N PRO A 215 -17.19 -18.44 6.02
CA PRO A 215 -17.93 -19.65 6.41
C PRO A 215 -18.72 -19.54 7.74
N LEU A 216 -18.40 -18.57 8.60
CA LEU A 216 -19.15 -18.31 9.84
C LEU A 216 -20.56 -17.76 9.58
N TYR A 217 -20.83 -17.12 8.43
CA TYR A 217 -22.16 -16.61 8.07
C TYR A 217 -23.24 -17.70 8.02
N HIS A 218 -22.85 -18.95 7.73
CA HIS A 218 -23.77 -20.07 7.52
C HIS A 218 -23.82 -21.06 8.71
N GLN A 219 -23.16 -20.74 9.82
CA GLN A 219 -23.05 -21.62 10.98
C GLN A 219 -24.04 -21.24 12.08
N SER A 220 -24.90 -22.19 12.48
CA SER A 220 -25.90 -21.98 13.52
C SER A 220 -25.29 -21.53 14.86
N GLY A 221 -25.83 -20.45 15.42
CA GLY A 221 -25.45 -19.94 16.73
C GLY A 221 -24.24 -19.00 16.76
N ARG A 222 -23.53 -18.78 15.64
CA ARG A 222 -22.57 -17.66 15.51
C ARG A 222 -23.29 -16.32 15.68
N PHE A 223 -22.58 -15.25 16.06
CA PHE A 223 -23.12 -13.90 16.30
C PHE A 223 -24.22 -13.79 17.39
N SER A 224 -24.57 -14.87 18.09
CA SER A 224 -25.73 -14.91 18.99
C SER A 224 -25.61 -14.07 20.26
N LEU A 225 -24.39 -13.68 20.67
CA LEU A 225 -24.16 -12.74 21.77
C LEU A 225 -24.00 -11.30 21.25
N PHE A 226 -23.47 -11.12 20.03
CA PHE A 226 -23.56 -9.84 19.34
C PHE A 226 -25.01 -9.36 19.24
N GLU A 227 -25.90 -10.18 18.67
CA GLU A 227 -27.33 -9.84 18.51
C GLU A 227 -28.07 -9.58 19.83
N LYS A 228 -27.68 -10.26 20.92
CA LYS A 228 -28.37 -10.20 22.22
C LYS A 228 -27.81 -9.18 23.21
N LEU A 229 -26.51 -8.87 23.14
CA LEU A 229 -25.81 -8.11 24.19
C LEU A 229 -25.05 -6.89 23.65
N ILE A 230 -24.61 -6.90 22.39
CA ILE A 230 -23.82 -5.81 21.80
C ILE A 230 -24.72 -4.90 20.95
N LYS A 231 -25.43 -5.48 19.99
CA LYS A 231 -26.35 -4.77 19.08
C LYS A 231 -27.42 -3.94 19.80
N PRO A 232 -28.02 -4.37 20.94
CA PRO A 232 -28.99 -3.53 21.67
C PRO A 232 -28.39 -2.32 22.40
N LEU A 233 -27.05 -2.28 22.59
CA LEU A 233 -26.36 -1.10 23.11
C LEU A 233 -26.12 -0.05 22.02
N ALA A 234 -26.01 -0.46 20.75
CA ALA A 234 -25.96 0.49 19.65
C ALA A 234 -27.36 1.08 19.38
N PRO A 235 -27.46 2.38 18.98
CA PRO A 235 -26.38 3.32 18.73
C PRO A 235 -25.94 4.17 19.95
N TYR A 236 -26.19 3.78 21.20
CA TYR A 236 -25.79 4.59 22.38
C TYR A 236 -24.31 4.98 22.30
N GLY A 237 -24.02 6.26 22.53
CA GLY A 237 -22.67 6.80 22.33
C GLY A 237 -21.63 6.15 23.25
N ILE A 238 -20.53 5.67 22.66
CA ILE A 238 -19.38 5.13 23.36
C ILE A 238 -18.07 5.72 22.81
N LYS A 239 -17.00 5.64 23.59
CA LYS A 239 -15.63 5.95 23.18
C LYS A 239 -14.95 4.75 22.52
N GLY A 240 -15.10 3.57 23.12
CA GLY A 240 -14.43 2.35 22.67
C GLY A 240 -14.80 1.13 23.52
N ALA A 241 -14.01 0.07 23.42
CA ALA A 241 -14.20 -1.17 24.16
C ALA A 241 -12.92 -1.73 24.79
N ILE A 242 -13.05 -2.29 25.98
CA ILE A 242 -12.08 -3.20 26.60
C ILE A 242 -12.57 -4.64 26.48
N TRP A 243 -11.65 -5.56 26.14
CA TRP A 243 -12.00 -6.95 25.78
C TRP A 243 -11.16 -7.98 26.53
N TYR A 244 -11.80 -8.83 27.34
CA TYR A 244 -11.12 -9.96 27.99
C TYR A 244 -11.84 -11.27 27.69
N GLN A 245 -11.37 -11.91 26.62
CA GLN A 245 -11.75 -13.26 26.20
C GLN A 245 -10.54 -13.92 25.55
N GLY A 246 -10.46 -15.24 25.65
CA GLY A 246 -9.51 -16.08 24.91
C GLY A 246 -9.48 -17.50 25.44
N GLU A 247 -9.84 -17.70 26.71
CA GLU A 247 -9.77 -18.96 27.45
C GLU A 247 -10.76 -20.03 26.94
N ASN A 248 -11.68 -19.66 26.05
CA ASN A 248 -12.36 -20.59 25.16
C ASN A 248 -12.31 -20.06 23.72
N SER A 249 -11.19 -20.26 23.02
CA SER A 249 -11.04 -19.87 21.62
C SER A 249 -11.49 -20.98 20.65
N GLU A 250 -11.08 -22.23 20.91
CA GLU A 250 -11.19 -23.39 19.99
C GLU A 250 -10.63 -23.01 18.61
N ILE A 251 -9.33 -22.70 18.61
CA ILE A 251 -8.48 -22.36 17.46
C ILE A 251 -7.11 -23.04 17.69
N SER A 252 -6.44 -23.40 16.62
CA SER A 252 -5.05 -23.87 16.65
C SER A 252 -4.20 -23.10 15.65
N VAL A 253 -2.87 -23.17 15.81
CA VAL A 253 -1.86 -22.62 14.88
C VAL A 253 -2.00 -23.12 13.43
N GLN A 254 -2.78 -24.17 13.19
CA GLN A 254 -3.03 -24.77 11.89
C GLN A 254 -4.35 -24.29 11.25
N SER A 255 -5.19 -23.56 11.99
CA SER A 255 -6.50 -23.13 11.51
C SER A 255 -6.40 -21.85 10.69
N PRO A 256 -6.98 -21.78 9.48
CA PRO A 256 -6.91 -20.60 8.63
C PRO A 256 -7.75 -19.42 9.19
N ASP A 257 -8.70 -19.70 10.07
CA ASP A 257 -9.58 -18.73 10.75
C ASP A 257 -9.02 -18.30 12.13
N SER A 258 -7.79 -17.78 12.12
CA SER A 258 -7.01 -17.46 13.32
C SER A 258 -7.73 -16.53 14.33
N TYR A 259 -7.38 -16.64 15.62
CA TYR A 259 -7.91 -15.79 16.69
C TYR A 259 -7.65 -14.30 16.40
N TYR A 260 -6.47 -13.95 15.88
CA TYR A 260 -6.14 -12.59 15.47
C TYR A 260 -7.10 -12.05 14.40
N LEU A 261 -7.45 -12.87 13.40
CA LEU A 261 -8.41 -12.47 12.36
C LEU A 261 -9.82 -12.27 12.92
N LYS A 262 -10.23 -13.10 13.89
CA LYS A 262 -11.50 -12.92 14.61
C LYS A 262 -11.49 -11.69 15.51
N MET A 263 -10.36 -11.37 16.15
CA MET A 263 -10.17 -10.11 16.89
C MET A 263 -10.26 -8.88 15.99
N LYS A 264 -9.65 -8.92 14.81
CA LYS A 264 -9.78 -7.89 13.78
C LYS A 264 -11.23 -7.74 13.31
N ALA A 265 -11.93 -8.85 13.06
CA ALA A 265 -13.35 -8.84 12.72
C ALA A 265 -14.23 -8.26 13.85
N LEU A 266 -13.91 -8.54 15.11
CA LEU A 266 -14.61 -8.01 16.27
C LEU A 266 -14.48 -6.49 16.34
N ALA A 267 -13.25 -5.98 16.29
CA ALA A 267 -12.95 -4.55 16.36
C ALA A 267 -13.60 -3.77 15.20
N VAL A 268 -13.36 -4.19 13.95
CA VAL A 268 -13.93 -3.56 12.75
C VAL A 268 -15.46 -3.68 12.72
N GLY A 269 -16.00 -4.82 13.14
CA GLY A 269 -17.43 -5.04 13.22
C GLY A 269 -18.12 -4.10 14.21
N TRP A 270 -17.56 -3.91 15.40
CA TRP A 270 -18.09 -3.00 16.40
C TRP A 270 -17.91 -1.53 16.00
N GLN A 271 -16.76 -1.16 15.44
CA GLN A 271 -16.54 0.14 14.79
C GLN A 271 -17.65 0.47 13.78
N ARG A 272 -18.03 -0.47 12.91
CA ARG A 272 -19.09 -0.29 11.91
C ARG A 272 -20.48 -0.16 12.54
N VAL A 273 -20.79 -0.98 13.54
CA VAL A 273 -22.08 -0.99 14.24
C VAL A 273 -22.35 0.33 14.98
N TRP A 274 -21.31 1.00 15.49
CA TRP A 274 -21.42 2.32 16.11
C TRP A 274 -21.14 3.50 15.16
N GLY A 275 -20.53 3.26 13.99
CA GLY A 275 -20.13 4.31 13.05
C GLY A 275 -19.01 5.20 13.61
N LEU A 276 -18.00 4.60 14.24
CA LEU A 276 -16.90 5.30 14.92
C LEU A 276 -15.55 5.03 14.23
N ASP A 277 -15.08 5.98 13.42
CA ASP A 277 -13.78 5.88 12.73
C ASP A 277 -12.59 5.78 13.72
N ASP A 278 -12.73 6.39 14.90
CA ASP A 278 -11.77 6.45 16.00
C ASP A 278 -12.09 5.46 17.15
N PHE A 279 -12.63 4.28 16.82
CA PHE A 279 -13.03 3.28 17.82
C PHE A 279 -11.82 2.67 18.55
N ALA A 280 -11.63 3.07 19.82
CA ALA A 280 -10.59 2.52 20.68
C ALA A 280 -10.89 1.05 21.06
N PHE A 281 -9.94 0.14 20.86
CA PHE A 281 -10.13 -1.29 21.14
C PHE A 281 -8.94 -1.91 21.89
N TYR A 282 -9.14 -2.22 23.17
CA TYR A 282 -8.07 -2.70 24.07
C TYR A 282 -8.35 -4.11 24.62
N PRO A 283 -7.87 -5.16 23.93
CA PRO A 283 -7.87 -6.53 24.43
C PRO A 283 -6.82 -6.85 25.49
N VAL A 284 -7.02 -8.01 26.14
CA VAL A 284 -6.10 -8.60 27.12
C VAL A 284 -5.41 -9.84 26.54
N ILE A 285 -4.09 -9.98 26.71
CA ILE A 285 -3.36 -11.26 26.51
C ILE A 285 -3.68 -12.15 27.72
N ILE A 286 -4.34 -13.28 27.52
CA ILE A 286 -4.82 -14.12 28.64
C ILE A 286 -3.68 -14.61 29.55
N ALA A 287 -3.96 -14.66 30.85
CA ALA A 287 -3.02 -15.12 31.86
C ALA A 287 -2.57 -16.57 31.65
N ASN A 288 -1.40 -16.90 32.22
CA ASN A 288 -0.89 -18.26 32.32
C ASN A 288 -1.84 -19.17 33.12
N TRP A 289 -1.93 -20.45 32.75
CA TRP A 289 -2.78 -21.42 33.44
C TRP A 289 -2.17 -22.83 33.41
N GLY A 290 -2.42 -23.63 34.46
CA GLY A 290 -2.14 -25.06 34.47
C GLY A 290 -0.78 -25.44 35.08
N ALA A 291 -0.37 -26.69 34.86
CA ALA A 291 0.88 -27.21 35.40
C ALA A 291 2.11 -26.60 34.69
N LEU A 292 3.23 -26.50 35.40
CA LEU A 292 4.49 -26.02 34.84
C LEU A 292 4.96 -26.87 33.64
N PRO A 293 5.71 -26.28 32.68
CA PRO A 293 6.08 -26.95 31.42
C PRO A 293 6.93 -28.21 31.62
N LYS A 294 6.61 -29.25 30.85
CA LYS A 294 7.42 -30.48 30.80
C LYS A 294 8.48 -30.38 29.69
N GLY A 295 9.50 -29.58 29.96
CA GLY A 295 10.69 -29.42 29.11
C GLY A 295 10.65 -28.24 28.12
N PRO A 296 11.71 -28.09 27.30
CA PRO A 296 11.98 -26.85 26.55
C PRO A 296 11.18 -26.66 25.25
N ALA A 297 10.41 -27.65 24.79
CA ALA A 297 9.66 -27.51 23.54
C ALA A 297 8.36 -26.69 23.77
N PRO A 298 8.13 -25.57 23.04
CA PRO A 298 6.92 -24.77 23.13
C PRO A 298 5.65 -25.61 22.91
N GLU A 299 4.65 -25.42 23.75
CA GLU A 299 3.42 -26.23 23.72
C GLU A 299 2.44 -25.78 22.64
N MET A 300 2.54 -24.52 22.16
CA MET A 300 1.82 -24.05 20.96
C MET A 300 1.99 -25.00 19.76
N LEU A 301 3.20 -25.56 19.57
CA LEU A 301 3.54 -26.47 18.47
C LEU A 301 2.94 -27.87 18.64
N LYS A 302 2.45 -28.19 19.83
CA LYS A 302 1.82 -29.47 20.19
C LYS A 302 0.29 -29.36 20.30
N GLY A 303 -0.29 -28.25 19.84
CA GLY A 303 -1.73 -27.97 19.97
C GLY A 303 -2.14 -27.26 21.27
N GLY A 304 -1.19 -26.66 22.00
CA GLY A 304 -1.47 -25.77 23.13
C GLY A 304 -2.17 -24.49 22.68
N TRP A 305 -3.50 -24.53 22.62
CA TRP A 305 -4.36 -23.48 22.08
C TRP A 305 -4.25 -22.15 22.83
N ASP A 306 -3.90 -22.16 24.12
CA ASP A 306 -3.83 -20.96 24.95
C ASP A 306 -2.53 -20.19 24.72
N ALA A 307 -1.40 -20.89 24.59
CA ALA A 307 -0.13 -20.30 24.15
C ALA A 307 -0.25 -19.63 22.78
N ASP A 308 -0.93 -20.29 21.83
CA ASP A 308 -1.27 -19.73 20.52
C ASP A 308 -2.21 -18.51 20.63
N THR A 309 -3.29 -18.63 21.41
CA THR A 309 -4.25 -17.52 21.63
C THR A 309 -3.54 -16.27 22.17
N ARG A 310 -2.57 -16.42 23.09
CA ARG A 310 -1.78 -15.30 23.63
C ARG A 310 -0.93 -14.61 22.56
N LEU A 311 -0.25 -15.36 21.69
CA LEU A 311 0.51 -14.80 20.56
C LEU A 311 -0.41 -14.03 19.61
N GLN A 312 -1.58 -14.59 19.32
CA GLN A 312 -2.55 -13.96 18.43
C GLN A 312 -3.25 -12.74 19.06
N GLN A 313 -3.35 -12.68 20.38
CA GLN A 313 -3.74 -11.48 21.13
C GLN A 313 -2.65 -10.41 21.06
N ALA A 314 -1.37 -10.75 21.21
CA ALA A 314 -0.28 -9.80 21.06
C ALA A 314 -0.29 -9.11 19.69
N ASN A 315 -0.60 -9.85 18.62
CA ASN A 315 -0.73 -9.30 17.26
C ASN A 315 -1.80 -8.19 17.12
N THR A 316 -2.75 -8.07 18.05
CA THR A 316 -3.79 -7.00 17.99
C THR A 316 -3.21 -5.59 18.15
N MET A 317 -2.00 -5.44 18.71
CA MET A 317 -1.28 -4.16 18.77
C MET A 317 -0.91 -3.60 17.37
N ALA A 318 -0.99 -4.41 16.31
CA ALA A 318 -0.81 -3.96 14.93
C ALA A 318 -2.08 -3.37 14.28
N LEU A 319 -3.22 -3.34 14.99
CA LEU A 319 -4.46 -2.73 14.51
C LEU A 319 -4.48 -1.22 14.85
N ALA A 320 -5.03 -0.41 13.94
CA ALA A 320 -5.23 1.02 14.20
C ALA A 320 -6.19 1.24 15.39
N HIS A 321 -5.90 2.24 16.23
CA HIS A 321 -6.65 2.57 17.45
C HIS A 321 -6.80 1.39 18.44
N ALA A 322 -5.88 0.42 18.38
CA ALA A 322 -5.83 -0.71 19.30
C ALA A 322 -4.58 -0.70 20.18
N GLY A 323 -4.56 -1.64 21.13
CA GLY A 323 -3.48 -1.90 22.06
C GLY A 323 -3.70 -3.26 22.73
N CYS A 324 -2.80 -3.71 23.59
CA CYS A 324 -3.06 -4.94 24.35
C CYS A 324 -2.44 -4.88 25.75
N ALA A 325 -3.23 -5.28 26.76
CA ALA A 325 -2.76 -5.42 28.14
C ALA A 325 -2.35 -6.87 28.40
N SER A 326 -1.09 -7.12 28.74
CA SER A 326 -0.66 -8.47 29.11
C SER A 326 -1.13 -8.83 30.52
N ALA A 327 -1.69 -10.03 30.69
CA ALA A 327 -1.97 -10.66 31.99
C ALA A 327 -1.09 -11.92 32.22
N LEU A 328 -0.07 -12.13 31.39
CA LEU A 328 0.72 -13.37 31.30
C LEU A 328 1.46 -13.77 32.59
N ASP A 329 1.67 -12.81 33.47
CA ASP A 329 2.47 -12.83 34.69
C ASP A 329 1.67 -12.99 35.99
N ILE A 330 0.34 -12.91 35.93
CA ILE A 330 -0.55 -12.83 37.11
C ILE A 330 -1.47 -14.05 37.31
N GLY A 331 -1.34 -15.09 36.49
CA GLY A 331 -1.99 -16.38 36.71
C GLY A 331 -1.26 -17.21 37.75
N ASP A 332 -2.03 -17.88 38.62
CA ASP A 332 -1.51 -18.62 39.77
C ASP A 332 -1.62 -20.13 39.56
N SER A 333 -0.48 -20.80 39.41
CA SER A 333 -0.40 -22.26 39.26
C SER A 333 -0.63 -23.02 40.57
N SER A 334 -0.45 -22.36 41.72
CA SER A 334 -0.61 -22.97 43.04
C SER A 334 -2.06 -23.27 43.39
N MET A 335 -3.02 -22.66 42.69
CA MET A 335 -4.47 -22.92 42.78
C MET A 335 -4.92 -24.26 42.18
N GLY A 336 -4.00 -24.99 41.54
CA GLY A 336 -4.22 -26.35 41.03
C GLY A 336 -4.98 -26.45 39.71
N ASP A 337 -4.81 -27.58 39.02
CA ASP A 337 -5.32 -27.85 37.67
C ASP A 337 -6.84 -28.05 37.56
N LYS A 338 -7.56 -28.06 38.70
CA LYS A 338 -8.94 -28.57 38.80
C LYS A 338 -9.94 -27.66 39.51
N THR A 339 -9.56 -26.44 39.89
CA THR A 339 -10.48 -25.47 40.48
C THR A 339 -10.93 -24.42 39.44
N TRP A 340 -12.16 -23.91 39.57
CA TRP A 340 -12.61 -22.76 38.79
C TRP A 340 -11.69 -21.55 39.01
N GLN A 341 -11.08 -21.43 40.20
CA GLN A 341 -10.19 -20.32 40.57
C GLN A 341 -8.90 -20.28 39.75
N GLY A 342 -8.32 -21.42 39.34
CA GLY A 342 -7.11 -21.42 38.51
C GLY A 342 -7.28 -20.69 37.18
N TRP A 343 -8.45 -20.81 36.55
CA TRP A 343 -8.77 -20.15 35.26
C TRP A 343 -9.08 -18.65 35.38
N HIS A 344 -9.22 -18.14 36.60
CA HIS A 344 -9.69 -16.79 36.87
C HIS A 344 -8.70 -16.07 37.81
N PRO A 345 -7.60 -15.49 37.28
CA PRO A 345 -6.63 -14.78 38.10
C PRO A 345 -7.33 -13.68 38.89
N LYS A 346 -7.19 -13.73 40.22
CA LYS A 346 -7.91 -12.80 41.12
C LYS A 346 -7.46 -11.36 40.92
N ASP A 347 -6.20 -11.17 40.53
CA ASP A 347 -5.63 -9.87 40.22
C ASP A 347 -6.26 -9.27 38.95
N LYS A 348 -7.33 -8.49 39.16
CA LYS A 348 -7.91 -7.64 38.12
C LYS A 348 -7.36 -6.22 38.14
N LEU A 349 -6.54 -5.87 39.15
CA LEU A 349 -5.97 -4.54 39.27
C LEU A 349 -4.97 -4.33 38.16
N ASP A 350 -3.98 -5.20 38.05
CA ASP A 350 -2.97 -5.09 37.00
C ASP A 350 -3.59 -5.12 35.60
N VAL A 351 -4.60 -5.96 35.35
CA VAL A 351 -5.30 -5.99 34.05
C VAL A 351 -6.00 -4.67 33.75
N GLY A 352 -6.79 -4.15 34.70
CA GLY A 352 -7.54 -2.91 34.51
C GLY A 352 -6.62 -1.69 34.36
N GLU A 353 -5.58 -1.59 35.19
CA GLU A 353 -4.64 -0.48 35.15
C GLU A 353 -3.76 -0.52 33.87
N ARG A 354 -3.34 -1.71 33.40
CA ARG A 354 -2.62 -1.86 32.11
C ARG A 354 -3.50 -1.50 30.91
N LEU A 355 -4.79 -1.83 30.93
CA LEU A 355 -5.75 -1.37 29.91
C LEU A 355 -5.94 0.15 29.97
N ALA A 356 -5.91 0.75 31.17
CA ALA A 356 -6.07 2.19 31.35
C ALA A 356 -4.89 2.98 30.79
N LEU A 357 -3.65 2.45 30.84
CA LEU A 357 -2.48 3.09 30.21
C LEU A 357 -2.70 3.34 28.71
N TRP A 358 -3.19 2.34 27.97
CA TRP A 358 -3.53 2.48 26.56
C TRP A 358 -4.56 3.58 26.31
N ALA A 359 -5.63 3.59 27.10
CA ALA A 359 -6.65 4.62 27.00
C ALA A 359 -6.07 6.01 27.33
N LEU A 360 -5.32 6.18 28.42
CA LEU A 360 -4.73 7.45 28.83
C LEU A 360 -3.81 8.04 27.75
N LYS A 361 -3.00 7.20 27.12
CA LYS A 361 -2.12 7.59 26.01
C LYS A 361 -2.89 8.05 24.78
N ASN A 362 -3.80 7.20 24.29
CA ASN A 362 -4.47 7.39 23.00
C ASN A 362 -5.68 8.33 23.06
N ASP A 363 -6.42 8.33 24.17
CA ASP A 363 -7.76 8.92 24.30
C ASP A 363 -7.87 10.07 25.32
N TYR A 364 -6.83 10.30 26.14
CA TYR A 364 -6.77 11.37 27.14
C TYR A 364 -5.49 12.21 27.08
N GLY A 365 -4.67 12.04 26.05
CA GLY A 365 -3.58 12.96 25.72
C GLY A 365 -2.36 12.87 26.65
N GLN A 366 -1.99 11.66 27.09
CA GLN A 366 -0.74 11.38 27.82
C GLN A 366 0.25 10.58 26.93
N PRO A 367 0.75 11.14 25.81
CA PRO A 367 1.56 10.43 24.82
C PRO A 367 2.86 9.83 25.37
N GLU A 368 3.36 10.38 26.47
CA GLU A 368 4.58 9.98 27.18
C GLU A 368 4.45 8.68 27.99
N LEU A 369 3.22 8.18 28.23
CA LEU A 369 3.04 6.91 28.94
C LEU A 369 3.58 5.73 28.14
N GLU A 370 4.25 4.81 28.83
CA GLU A 370 4.49 3.46 28.31
C GLU A 370 3.24 2.60 28.54
N THR A 371 2.84 1.80 27.55
CA THR A 371 1.51 1.13 27.52
C THR A 371 1.59 -0.39 27.39
N SER A 372 2.74 -0.92 27.03
CA SER A 372 3.00 -2.35 26.98
C SER A 372 4.34 -2.66 27.63
N GLY A 373 4.58 -3.94 27.93
CA GLY A 373 5.95 -4.43 28.16
C GLY A 373 6.65 -4.71 26.83
N PRO A 374 7.92 -5.14 26.87
CA PRO A 374 8.73 -5.35 25.67
C PRO A 374 8.04 -6.26 24.63
N THR A 375 7.91 -5.77 23.40
CA THR A 375 7.38 -6.53 22.26
C THR A 375 8.50 -6.77 21.27
N LEU A 376 8.70 -8.02 20.83
CA LEU A 376 9.77 -8.35 19.89
C LEU A 376 9.62 -7.55 18.59
N ARG A 377 10.66 -6.78 18.26
CA ARG A 377 10.75 -5.99 17.02
C ARG A 377 11.52 -6.74 15.94
N GLU A 378 12.74 -7.15 16.28
CA GLU A 378 13.65 -7.85 15.39
C GLU A 378 14.57 -8.76 16.19
N LEU A 379 14.96 -9.89 15.58
CA LEU A 379 16.03 -10.74 16.06
C LEU A 379 16.97 -11.16 14.93
N SER A 380 18.23 -11.31 15.28
CA SER A 380 19.29 -11.79 14.39
C SER A 380 20.14 -12.83 15.10
N ALA A 381 20.72 -13.76 14.34
CA ALA A 381 21.73 -14.69 14.85
C ALA A 381 23.10 -14.38 14.25
N VAL A 382 24.11 -14.28 15.10
CA VAL A 382 25.53 -14.14 14.71
C VAL A 382 26.28 -15.34 15.32
N GLY A 383 26.65 -16.29 14.47
CA GLY A 383 27.14 -17.60 14.93
C GLY A 383 26.05 -18.34 15.75
N ASN A 384 26.39 -18.76 16.97
CA ASN A 384 25.46 -19.44 17.89
C ASN A 384 24.66 -18.49 18.82
N THR A 385 24.85 -17.17 18.67
CA THR A 385 24.26 -16.17 19.56
C THR A 385 23.13 -15.43 18.85
N VAL A 386 21.96 -15.37 19.47
CA VAL A 386 20.82 -14.56 19.02
C VAL A 386 20.81 -13.24 19.79
N VAL A 387 20.55 -12.14 19.09
CA VAL A 387 20.28 -10.82 19.66
C VAL A 387 18.85 -10.43 19.30
N CYS A 388 18.03 -10.15 20.32
CA CYS A 388 16.67 -9.64 20.19
C CYS A 388 16.60 -8.15 20.57
N THR A 389 15.88 -7.39 19.76
CA THR A 389 15.50 -5.99 20.01
C THR A 389 13.99 -5.89 20.20
N PHE A 390 13.55 -4.88 20.95
CA PHE A 390 12.16 -4.74 21.36
C PHE A 390 11.69 -3.30 21.15
N ASP A 391 10.40 -3.15 20.82
CA ASP A 391 9.66 -1.92 21.08
C ASP A 391 9.05 -1.99 22.50
N HIS A 392 8.41 -0.91 22.97
CA HIS A 392 7.86 -0.81 24.34
C HIS A 392 8.89 -0.99 25.47
N LEU A 393 10.09 -0.45 25.25
CA LEU A 393 11.21 -0.48 26.19
C LEU A 393 10.97 0.35 27.45
N GLY A 394 10.08 1.35 27.44
CA GLY A 394 9.90 2.29 28.55
C GLY A 394 11.23 2.91 29.00
N LYS A 395 11.52 2.82 30.30
CA LYS A 395 12.80 3.22 30.93
C LYS A 395 13.96 2.21 30.75
N GLY A 396 13.84 1.27 29.81
CA GLY A 396 14.80 0.20 29.52
C GLY A 396 14.37 -1.17 30.08
N LEU A 397 15.09 -2.23 29.69
CA LEU A 397 14.76 -3.61 30.11
C LEU A 397 15.17 -3.93 31.56
N MET A 398 14.43 -4.85 32.20
CA MET A 398 14.78 -5.46 33.49
C MET A 398 14.38 -6.93 33.59
N VAL A 399 15.03 -7.66 34.50
CA VAL A 399 14.52 -8.95 34.99
C VAL A 399 13.51 -8.64 36.09
N GLY A 400 12.23 -8.81 35.81
CA GLY A 400 11.14 -8.42 36.71
C GLY A 400 10.66 -9.56 37.60
N LEU A 401 10.21 -9.21 38.80
CA LEU A 401 9.54 -10.08 39.75
C LEU A 401 8.16 -9.49 40.08
N LYS A 402 7.11 -10.17 39.62
CA LYS A 402 5.71 -9.92 39.95
C LYS A 402 5.24 -10.98 40.96
N LYS A 403 4.44 -10.59 41.95
CA LYS A 403 3.85 -11.49 42.93
C LYS A 403 2.50 -10.95 43.37
N TRP A 404 1.41 -11.53 42.87
CA TRP A 404 0.06 -11.06 43.19
C TRP A 404 -0.05 -9.53 42.99
N TYR A 405 -0.84 -8.88 43.83
CA TYR A 405 -1.03 -7.43 43.90
C TYR A 405 0.20 -6.61 44.29
N GLU A 406 1.37 -7.20 44.55
CA GLU A 406 2.59 -6.43 44.73
C GLU A 406 2.97 -5.77 43.38
N PRO A 407 3.38 -4.48 43.36
CA PRO A 407 3.93 -3.86 42.16
C PRO A 407 5.13 -4.64 41.63
N THR A 408 5.26 -4.75 40.32
CA THR A 408 6.44 -5.36 39.68
C THR A 408 7.71 -4.64 40.15
N ARG A 409 8.72 -5.41 40.56
CA ARG A 409 10.05 -4.89 40.93
C ARG A 409 11.15 -5.55 40.12
N GLU A 410 12.26 -4.85 39.92
CA GLU A 410 13.48 -5.44 39.39
C GLU A 410 14.04 -6.49 40.37
N LEU A 411 14.61 -7.57 39.83
CA LEU A 411 15.37 -8.57 40.55
C LEU A 411 16.87 -8.43 40.19
N PRO A 412 17.67 -7.69 40.99
CA PRO A 412 19.08 -7.46 40.70
C PRO A 412 19.86 -8.76 40.59
N GLY A 413 20.58 -8.94 39.47
CA GLY A 413 21.32 -10.18 39.19
C GLY A 413 20.45 -11.40 38.87
N GLY A 414 19.14 -11.23 38.66
CA GLY A 414 18.24 -12.28 38.21
C GLY A 414 18.63 -12.84 36.84
N LYS A 415 18.30 -14.11 36.59
CA LYS A 415 18.47 -14.75 35.27
C LYS A 415 17.18 -14.63 34.48
N LEU A 416 17.26 -14.31 33.18
CA LEU A 416 16.11 -14.40 32.28
C LEU A 416 15.68 -15.86 32.10
N GLU A 417 14.39 -16.12 32.22
CA GLU A 417 13.76 -17.44 32.10
C GLU A 417 12.79 -17.52 30.92
N ARG A 418 12.38 -18.75 30.59
CA ARG A 418 11.39 -19.07 29.53
C ARG A 418 11.81 -18.64 28.11
N PHE A 419 13.12 -18.50 27.86
CA PHE A 419 13.70 -18.45 26.52
C PHE A 419 14.17 -19.85 26.09
N VAL A 420 13.78 -20.26 24.88
CA VAL A 420 14.23 -21.50 24.25
C VAL A 420 14.58 -21.28 22.78
N ILE A 421 15.57 -22.05 22.31
CA ILE A 421 16.11 -21.97 20.95
C ILE A 421 16.11 -23.39 20.36
N ALA A 422 15.86 -23.51 19.06
CA ALA A 422 16.10 -24.74 18.31
C ALA A 422 16.97 -24.48 17.07
N GLY A 423 17.70 -25.50 16.64
CA GLY A 423 18.41 -25.52 15.36
C GLY A 423 17.49 -25.88 14.19
N ALA A 424 18.10 -26.15 13.03
CA ALA A 424 17.38 -26.66 11.85
C ALA A 424 16.83 -28.09 12.03
N ASP A 425 17.33 -28.81 13.05
CA ASP A 425 16.81 -30.12 13.50
C ASP A 425 15.44 -30.01 14.21
N GLY A 426 15.06 -28.82 14.65
CA GLY A 426 13.83 -28.57 15.42
C GLY A 426 13.87 -29.07 16.86
N VAL A 427 15.04 -29.45 17.39
CA VAL A 427 15.18 -29.85 18.79
C VAL A 427 15.33 -28.61 19.66
N TRP A 428 14.43 -28.46 20.63
CA TRP A 428 14.37 -27.28 21.49
C TRP A 428 15.24 -27.45 22.72
N HIS A 429 16.01 -26.41 23.05
CA HIS A 429 16.86 -26.33 24.24
C HIS A 429 16.61 -25.02 25.00
N ALA A 430 16.82 -25.05 26.32
CA ALA A 430 16.86 -23.83 27.12
C ALA A 430 17.99 -22.91 26.64
N ALA A 431 17.73 -21.60 26.66
CA ALA A 431 18.69 -20.58 26.30
C ALA A 431 19.23 -19.86 27.55
N ASP A 432 20.53 -19.61 27.54
CA ASP A 432 21.16 -18.68 28.48
C ASP A 432 20.99 -17.25 27.95
N ALA A 433 19.89 -16.63 28.35
CA ALA A 433 19.53 -15.27 27.98
C ALA A 433 20.01 -14.25 29.04
N VAL A 434 20.53 -13.11 28.58
CA VAL A 434 20.97 -11.97 29.39
C VAL A 434 20.53 -10.65 28.76
N ILE A 435 20.22 -9.66 29.59
CA ILE A 435 20.01 -8.29 29.13
C ILE A 435 21.38 -7.64 28.88
N LYS A 436 21.54 -6.98 27.73
CA LYS A 436 22.67 -6.09 27.43
C LYS A 436 22.10 -4.80 26.86
N ASP A 437 22.21 -3.73 27.64
CA ASP A 437 21.54 -2.46 27.38
C ASP A 437 20.04 -2.70 27.11
N ASP A 438 19.50 -2.24 25.98
CA ASP A 438 18.10 -2.44 25.58
C ASP A 438 17.87 -3.71 24.71
N THR A 439 18.80 -4.67 24.75
CA THR A 439 18.71 -5.93 23.99
C THR A 439 18.70 -7.15 24.91
N VAL A 440 18.08 -8.25 24.44
CA VAL A 440 18.28 -9.57 25.03
C VAL A 440 19.21 -10.37 24.14
N VAL A 441 20.35 -10.78 24.69
CA VAL A 441 21.33 -11.64 24.02
C VAL A 441 21.24 -13.04 24.60
N MET A 442 21.08 -14.05 23.76
CA MET A 442 20.86 -15.42 24.20
C MET A 442 21.61 -16.44 23.33
N SER A 443 21.98 -17.58 23.91
CA SER A 443 22.56 -18.71 23.18
C SER A 443 22.22 -20.03 23.88
N SER A 444 22.55 -21.15 23.25
CA SER A 444 22.53 -22.46 23.92
C SER A 444 23.73 -23.27 23.45
N ALA A 445 24.48 -23.88 24.38
CA ALA A 445 25.64 -24.70 24.05
C ALA A 445 25.30 -25.93 23.18
N GLN A 446 24.01 -26.32 23.15
CA GLN A 446 23.49 -27.42 22.34
C GLN A 446 23.05 -27.00 20.93
N VAL A 447 22.96 -25.69 20.63
CA VAL A 447 22.49 -25.17 19.34
C VAL A 447 23.56 -24.32 18.67
N ALA A 448 24.35 -24.94 17.78
CA ALA A 448 25.43 -24.27 17.06
C ALA A 448 24.93 -23.22 16.02
N ALA A 449 23.75 -23.43 15.45
CA ALA A 449 23.13 -22.54 14.46
C ALA A 449 21.64 -22.31 14.81
N PRO A 450 21.32 -21.29 15.63
CA PRO A 450 19.95 -20.92 15.99
C PRO A 450 19.09 -20.69 14.75
N ARG A 451 17.93 -21.36 14.70
CA ARG A 451 16.98 -21.25 13.61
C ARG A 451 15.59 -20.82 14.05
N ARG A 452 15.17 -21.27 15.24
CA ARG A 452 13.89 -20.91 15.87
C ARG A 452 14.12 -20.40 17.28
N VAL A 453 13.31 -19.44 17.71
CA VAL A 453 13.37 -18.84 19.06
C VAL A 453 11.96 -18.69 19.60
N SER A 454 11.79 -18.94 20.89
CA SER A 454 10.51 -18.73 21.56
C SER A 454 10.69 -18.17 22.97
N TYR A 455 9.82 -17.24 23.34
CA TYR A 455 9.67 -16.72 24.68
C TYR A 455 8.24 -16.93 25.18
N ALA A 456 8.10 -17.53 26.37
CA ALA A 456 6.83 -17.70 27.08
C ALA A 456 5.68 -18.42 26.34
N CYS A 457 5.97 -19.24 25.31
CA CYS A 457 4.96 -19.95 24.51
C CYS A 457 4.57 -21.34 25.05
N TRP A 458 4.25 -21.40 26.34
CA TRP A 458 3.69 -22.59 27.01
C TRP A 458 2.26 -22.33 27.48
N GLN A 459 1.59 -23.38 27.94
CA GLN A 459 0.30 -23.27 28.61
C GLN A 459 0.46 -22.50 29.94
N ASN A 460 1.42 -22.91 30.76
CA ASN A 460 1.87 -22.14 31.91
C ASN A 460 3.33 -21.64 31.74
N PRO A 461 3.56 -20.43 31.20
CA PRO A 461 4.88 -19.82 31.17
C PRO A 461 5.29 -19.12 32.48
N GLU A 462 4.67 -19.42 33.63
CA GLU A 462 5.10 -18.93 34.95
C GLU A 462 6.62 -18.95 35.11
N GLY A 463 7.17 -17.87 35.67
CA GLY A 463 8.61 -17.58 35.66
C GLY A 463 9.06 -16.75 34.46
N CYS A 464 8.19 -16.45 33.48
CA CYS A 464 8.45 -15.45 32.45
C CYS A 464 8.73 -14.08 33.10
N ASN A 465 9.95 -13.58 32.92
CA ASN A 465 10.50 -12.50 33.74
C ASN A 465 11.21 -11.38 32.96
N LEU A 466 10.98 -11.28 31.64
CA LEU A 466 11.35 -10.08 30.87
C LEU A 466 10.29 -8.99 31.06
N TYR A 467 10.71 -7.83 31.56
CA TYR A 467 9.87 -6.64 31.75
C TYR A 467 10.61 -5.40 31.23
N ASN A 468 9.88 -4.30 31.05
CA ASN A 468 10.50 -2.97 31.06
C ASN A 468 10.54 -2.40 32.50
N LYS A 469 11.36 -1.37 32.70
CA LYS A 469 11.55 -0.67 33.99
C LYS A 469 10.36 0.19 34.42
N ASP A 470 9.28 0.21 33.64
CA ASP A 470 7.96 0.73 34.02
C ASP A 470 7.07 -0.35 34.65
N GLY A 471 7.56 -1.59 34.74
CA GLY A 471 6.91 -2.69 35.45
C GLY A 471 5.98 -3.54 34.58
N LEU A 472 5.98 -3.35 33.25
CA LEU A 472 5.10 -4.05 32.31
C LEU A 472 5.78 -5.30 31.71
N PRO A 473 5.11 -6.47 31.72
CA PRO A 473 5.69 -7.74 31.25
C PRO A 473 5.72 -7.81 29.73
N ALA A 474 6.78 -8.41 29.19
CA ALA A 474 6.92 -8.64 27.76
C ALA A 474 5.80 -9.52 27.19
N ALA A 475 5.42 -9.25 25.95
CA ALA A 475 4.52 -10.12 25.19
C ALA A 475 5.23 -11.44 24.83
N PRO A 476 4.50 -12.57 24.74
CA PRO A 476 5.08 -13.82 24.26
C PRO A 476 5.43 -13.67 22.78
N PHE A 477 6.44 -14.41 22.32
CA PHE A 477 6.80 -14.42 20.89
C PHE A 477 7.35 -15.76 20.42
N TYR A 478 7.12 -16.06 19.15
CA TYR A 478 7.61 -17.24 18.47
C TYR A 478 8.17 -16.86 17.09
N VAL A 479 9.36 -17.37 16.77
CA VAL A 479 10.06 -17.14 15.51
C VAL A 479 10.42 -18.48 14.89
N GLU A 480 9.87 -18.74 13.71
CA GLU A 480 10.13 -19.93 12.89
C GLU A 480 11.45 -19.83 12.10
N ASP A 481 11.85 -18.62 11.74
CA ASP A 481 12.99 -18.31 10.88
C ASP A 481 13.76 -17.12 11.44
N VAL A 482 14.85 -17.39 12.18
CA VAL A 482 15.79 -16.35 12.64
C VAL A 482 16.63 -15.88 11.45
N THR A 483 16.66 -14.56 11.23
CA THR A 483 17.53 -13.92 10.24
C THR A 483 19.00 -14.14 10.59
N LEU A 484 19.61 -15.14 9.94
CA LEU A 484 21.04 -15.40 10.03
C LEU A 484 21.82 -14.20 9.51
N HIS A 485 22.80 -13.75 10.28
CA HIS A 485 23.77 -12.74 9.90
C HIS A 485 25.18 -13.33 9.87
N PHE A 486 25.99 -12.88 8.93
CA PHE A 486 27.40 -13.23 8.83
C PHE A 486 28.28 -12.00 9.03
N SER A 487 29.43 -12.22 9.67
CA SER A 487 30.42 -11.18 9.94
C SER A 487 31.44 -11.07 8.80
N ILE A 488 31.78 -9.84 8.43
CA ILE A 488 32.89 -9.53 7.53
C ILE A 488 33.88 -8.63 8.27
N ALA A 489 35.11 -9.14 8.46
CA ALA A 489 36.20 -8.41 9.09
C ALA A 489 37.08 -7.74 8.03
N ALA A 490 36.99 -6.41 7.92
CA ALA A 490 37.68 -5.63 6.89
C ALA A 490 38.89 -4.84 7.42
N SER A 491 40.03 -4.98 6.73
CA SER A 491 41.31 -4.37 7.09
C SER A 491 42.04 -3.78 5.88
N ALA A 492 42.90 -2.79 6.12
CA ALA A 492 43.70 -2.13 5.10
C ALA A 492 45.13 -1.90 5.61
N GLY A 493 46.12 -2.20 4.77
CA GLY A 493 47.52 -1.89 5.03
C GLY A 493 47.87 -0.43 4.73
N ASP A 494 49.13 -0.06 5.03
CA ASP A 494 49.64 1.28 4.77
C ASP A 494 49.57 1.67 3.29
N GLY A 495 49.06 2.87 3.03
CA GLY A 495 48.95 3.43 1.67
C GLY A 495 47.53 3.56 1.13
N GLY A 496 46.50 3.24 1.91
CA GLY A 496 45.10 3.42 1.49
C GLY A 496 44.10 3.23 2.62
N ALA A 497 42.87 2.89 2.24
CA ALA A 497 41.76 2.55 3.13
C ALA A 497 40.82 1.53 2.46
N ILE A 498 40.03 0.83 3.28
CA ILE A 498 38.89 0.01 2.86
C ILE A 498 37.62 0.56 3.51
N SER A 499 36.51 0.56 2.78
CA SER A 499 35.20 1.00 3.27
C SER A 499 34.10 0.01 2.85
N PRO A 500 33.31 -0.54 3.80
CA PRO A 500 33.43 -0.38 5.25
C PRO A 500 34.76 -0.89 5.83
N SER A 501 35.08 -0.51 7.07
CA SER A 501 36.23 -0.99 7.83
C SER A 501 35.81 -1.63 9.15
N GLY A 502 36.68 -2.47 9.72
CA GLY A 502 36.42 -3.21 10.96
C GLY A 502 35.51 -4.43 10.74
N SER A 503 35.01 -5.01 11.83
CA SER A 503 34.05 -6.11 11.77
C SER A 503 32.62 -5.59 11.70
N ARG A 504 31.82 -6.11 10.77
CA ARG A 504 30.40 -5.76 10.59
C ARG A 504 29.58 -7.01 10.27
N ASN A 505 28.33 -7.04 10.71
CA ASN A 505 27.39 -8.14 10.48
C ASN A 505 26.35 -7.75 9.42
N TYR A 506 25.98 -8.69 8.56
CA TYR A 506 25.04 -8.47 7.46
C TYR A 506 24.12 -9.70 7.30
N PRO A 507 22.83 -9.52 6.96
CA PRO A 507 21.93 -10.62 6.64
C PRO A 507 22.49 -11.59 5.58
N LYS A 508 22.21 -12.88 5.79
CA LYS A 508 22.49 -13.96 4.83
C LYS A 508 21.90 -13.63 3.45
N ARG A 509 22.71 -13.84 2.41
CA ARG A 509 22.44 -13.51 0.99
C ARG A 509 22.28 -12.01 0.69
N GLN A 510 22.59 -11.11 1.62
CA GLN A 510 22.77 -9.70 1.24
C GLN A 510 24.02 -9.58 0.34
N ALA A 511 23.89 -8.88 -0.78
CA ALA A 511 25.04 -8.43 -1.56
C ALA A 511 25.77 -7.31 -0.80
N VAL A 512 27.01 -7.54 -0.37
CA VAL A 512 27.80 -6.57 0.40
C VAL A 512 29.04 -6.15 -0.37
N ILE A 513 29.13 -4.86 -0.72
CA ILE A 513 30.26 -4.29 -1.44
C ILE A 513 31.24 -3.59 -0.49
N TYR A 514 32.52 -3.88 -0.66
CA TYR A 514 33.64 -3.18 -0.05
C TYR A 514 34.42 -2.42 -1.13
N HIS A 515 34.79 -1.17 -0.85
CA HIS A 515 35.56 -0.30 -1.73
C HIS A 515 36.96 -0.06 -1.18
N MET A 516 37.98 -0.09 -2.05
CA MET A 516 39.38 0.12 -1.73
C MET A 516 39.88 1.43 -2.34
N THR A 517 40.40 2.31 -1.50
CA THR A 517 40.84 3.67 -1.90
C THR A 517 42.31 3.84 -1.57
N PRO A 518 43.22 3.86 -2.57
CA PRO A 518 44.61 4.24 -2.36
C PRO A 518 44.74 5.71 -1.93
N LYS A 519 45.76 6.01 -1.12
CA LYS A 519 46.26 7.38 -0.90
C LYS A 519 46.99 7.86 -2.17
N PRO A 520 47.12 9.19 -2.38
CA PRO A 520 47.94 9.71 -3.48
C PRO A 520 49.36 9.14 -3.47
N GLY A 521 49.85 8.74 -4.65
CA GLY A 521 51.16 8.08 -4.78
C GLY A 521 51.18 6.59 -4.40
N TYR A 522 50.03 5.97 -4.19
CA TYR A 522 49.89 4.52 -3.97
C TYR A 522 48.88 3.91 -4.97
N TYR A 523 49.03 2.61 -5.22
CA TYR A 523 48.05 1.77 -5.94
C TYR A 523 47.72 0.53 -5.09
N ILE A 524 46.56 -0.09 -5.33
CA ILE A 524 46.22 -1.38 -4.69
C ILE A 524 47.19 -2.43 -5.20
N GLN A 525 47.99 -3.00 -4.31
CA GLN A 525 48.90 -4.09 -4.65
C GLN A 525 48.13 -5.40 -4.80
N ASP A 526 47.28 -5.71 -3.81
CA ASP A 526 46.46 -6.91 -3.77
C ASP A 526 45.23 -6.70 -2.87
N VAL A 527 44.16 -7.42 -3.14
CA VAL A 527 43.03 -7.61 -2.23
C VAL A 527 42.96 -9.11 -1.94
N LYS A 528 42.81 -9.46 -0.67
CA LYS A 528 42.67 -10.84 -0.21
C LYS A 528 41.34 -11.04 0.48
N VAL A 529 40.65 -12.11 0.12
CA VAL A 529 39.43 -12.60 0.77
C VAL A 529 39.76 -13.96 1.36
N ASP A 530 39.57 -14.11 2.67
CA ASP A 530 39.95 -15.28 3.46
C ASP A 530 41.41 -15.74 3.25
N GLY A 531 42.30 -14.78 3.01
CA GLY A 531 43.72 -14.98 2.74
C GLY A 531 44.06 -15.28 1.27
N VAL A 532 43.07 -15.53 0.41
CA VAL A 532 43.23 -15.80 -1.03
C VAL A 532 43.21 -14.49 -1.81
N SER A 533 44.20 -14.28 -2.69
CA SER A 533 44.25 -13.10 -3.57
C SER A 533 43.14 -13.11 -4.60
N VAL A 534 42.42 -11.98 -4.70
CA VAL A 534 41.47 -11.66 -5.77
C VAL A 534 42.02 -10.55 -6.70
N GLY A 535 43.29 -10.19 -6.53
CA GLY A 535 44.03 -9.25 -7.37
C GLY A 535 43.81 -7.77 -7.04
N SER A 536 44.30 -6.90 -7.92
CA SER A 536 44.26 -5.43 -7.76
C SER A 536 42.89 -4.85 -8.13
N VAL A 537 41.88 -5.12 -7.31
CA VAL A 537 40.50 -4.63 -7.50
C VAL A 537 40.20 -3.41 -6.61
N ARG A 538 39.42 -2.46 -7.13
CA ARG A 538 38.95 -1.28 -6.37
C ARG A 538 37.66 -1.52 -5.58
N SER A 539 37.00 -2.65 -5.82
CA SER A 539 35.88 -3.11 -5.02
C SER A 539 35.80 -4.63 -5.06
N TYR A 540 35.28 -5.22 -3.99
CA TYR A 540 34.90 -6.62 -3.94
C TYR A 540 33.48 -6.74 -3.38
N THR A 541 32.67 -7.61 -3.98
CA THR A 541 31.29 -7.85 -3.57
C THR A 541 31.14 -9.28 -3.10
N PHE A 542 30.64 -9.46 -1.88
CA PHE A 542 30.15 -10.74 -1.39
C PHE A 542 28.71 -10.89 -1.87
N ASP A 543 28.48 -11.68 -2.92
CA ASP A 543 27.15 -11.95 -3.46
C ASP A 543 27.05 -13.41 -4.00
N PRO A 544 26.29 -14.31 -3.34
CA PRO A 544 25.61 -14.11 -2.05
C PRO A 544 26.59 -14.18 -0.87
N LEU A 545 26.33 -13.42 0.21
CA LEU A 545 27.00 -13.64 1.50
C LEU A 545 26.43 -14.88 2.21
N ASP A 546 27.20 -15.97 2.28
CA ASP A 546 26.75 -17.26 2.83
C ASP A 546 27.61 -17.82 3.99
N ALA A 547 28.73 -17.17 4.32
CA ALA A 547 29.58 -17.46 5.47
C ALA A 547 30.18 -16.18 6.09
N ASN A 548 30.86 -16.31 7.22
CA ASN A 548 31.71 -15.23 7.76
C ASN A 548 32.99 -15.13 6.91
N HIS A 549 33.48 -13.91 6.67
CA HIS A 549 34.68 -13.68 5.86
C HIS A 549 35.65 -12.66 6.50
N ALA A 550 36.90 -12.69 6.05
CA ALA A 550 37.88 -11.62 6.24
C ALA A 550 38.28 -11.02 4.88
N ILE A 551 38.35 -9.69 4.80
CA ILE A 551 38.86 -8.97 3.63
C ILE A 551 40.00 -8.03 4.01
N ALA A 552 41.11 -8.12 3.29
CA ALA A 552 42.32 -7.33 3.52
C ALA A 552 42.82 -6.73 2.21
N VAL A 553 43.17 -5.44 2.21
CA VAL A 553 43.79 -4.76 1.06
C VAL A 553 45.20 -4.29 1.40
N SER A 554 46.16 -4.50 0.49
CA SER A 554 47.52 -3.94 0.57
C SER A 554 47.78 -2.93 -0.56
N PHE A 555 48.72 -2.01 -0.34
CA PHE A 555 49.04 -0.94 -1.29
C PHE A 555 50.55 -0.82 -1.51
N ALA A 556 50.96 -0.35 -2.69
CA ALA A 556 52.37 -0.13 -3.07
C ALA A 556 52.55 1.21 -3.80
N LYS A 557 53.80 1.69 -3.92
CA LYS A 557 54.10 3.09 -4.32
C LYS A 557 54.35 3.39 -5.81
N THR A 558 54.64 2.39 -6.64
CA THR A 558 55.09 2.62 -8.04
C THR A 558 54.21 1.88 -9.04
N ALA A 559 53.37 2.62 -9.77
CA ALA A 559 52.46 2.07 -10.77
C ALA A 559 53.12 1.89 -12.16
N PRO A 560 52.74 0.87 -12.94
CA PRO A 560 53.05 0.75 -14.38
C PRO A 560 52.62 1.98 -15.19
N LYS A 561 53.17 2.10 -16.41
CA LYS A 561 52.76 3.09 -17.42
C LYS A 561 52.32 2.39 -18.70
N TYR A 562 51.37 2.99 -19.39
CA TYR A 562 50.80 2.53 -20.66
C TYR A 562 50.81 3.66 -21.69
N THR A 563 50.61 3.31 -22.97
CA THR A 563 50.72 4.26 -24.09
C THR A 563 49.42 4.34 -24.86
N ILE A 564 48.92 5.56 -25.08
CA ILE A 564 47.81 5.84 -26.01
C ILE A 564 48.40 6.45 -27.28
N THR A 565 48.12 5.86 -28.45
CA THR A 565 48.62 6.35 -29.74
C THR A 565 47.49 7.00 -30.53
N ALA A 566 47.55 8.32 -30.73
CA ALA A 566 46.54 9.11 -31.43
C ALA A 566 46.98 9.53 -32.85
N SER A 567 46.11 9.36 -33.85
CA SER A 567 46.41 9.67 -35.27
C SER A 567 45.20 10.27 -36.03
N ALA A 568 45.46 11.18 -36.97
CA ALA A 568 44.45 11.89 -37.75
C ALA A 568 44.76 11.89 -39.26
N SER A 569 43.74 11.84 -40.12
CA SER A 569 43.89 11.93 -41.59
C SER A 569 42.70 12.65 -42.26
N GLY A 570 42.93 13.32 -43.40
CA GLY A 570 41.84 13.91 -44.22
C GLY A 570 41.53 15.41 -44.02
N GLY A 571 42.31 16.14 -43.21
CA GLY A 571 42.29 17.63 -43.19
C GLY A 571 42.08 18.31 -41.83
N GLY A 572 41.56 17.59 -40.83
CA GLY A 572 41.47 18.05 -39.43
C GLY A 572 42.67 17.63 -38.57
N THR A 573 42.63 17.95 -37.26
CA THR A 573 43.74 17.72 -36.31
C THR A 573 43.29 17.06 -35.00
N LEU A 574 44.27 16.53 -34.25
CA LEU A 574 44.13 15.91 -32.93
C LEU A 574 45.15 16.54 -31.97
N THR A 575 44.74 16.84 -30.74
CA THR A 575 45.65 17.35 -29.69
C THR A 575 45.44 16.64 -28.35
N PRO A 576 46.46 15.97 -27.76
CA PRO A 576 47.79 15.72 -28.34
C PRO A 576 47.75 14.64 -29.43
N ALA A 577 48.56 14.78 -30.48
CA ALA A 577 48.78 13.71 -31.47
C ALA A 577 49.98 12.83 -31.11
N GLY A 578 50.03 11.61 -31.64
CA GLY A 578 51.13 10.66 -31.42
C GLY A 578 50.98 9.84 -30.13
N ALA A 579 52.10 9.34 -29.61
CA ALA A 579 52.14 8.46 -28.45
C ALA A 579 52.21 9.25 -27.13
N LEU A 580 51.17 9.12 -26.29
CA LEU A 580 51.08 9.68 -24.95
C LEU A 580 51.29 8.59 -23.90
N SER A 581 52.28 8.74 -23.02
CA SER A 581 52.50 7.83 -21.88
C SER A 581 51.69 8.27 -20.66
N VAL A 582 50.86 7.36 -20.15
CA VAL A 582 49.92 7.59 -19.04
C VAL A 582 50.19 6.58 -17.92
N ALA A 583 50.19 7.02 -16.67
CA ALA A 583 50.34 6.11 -15.52
C ALA A 583 49.08 5.25 -15.34
N GLN A 584 49.23 4.02 -14.81
CA GLN A 584 48.10 3.11 -14.60
C GLN A 584 46.99 3.76 -13.77
N GLY A 585 45.80 3.84 -14.35
CA GLY A 585 44.61 4.44 -13.75
C GLY A 585 44.61 5.95 -13.62
N ALA A 586 45.51 6.65 -14.34
CA ALA A 586 45.35 8.07 -14.63
C ALA A 586 44.47 8.26 -15.89
N ALA A 587 43.92 9.47 -16.03
CA ALA A 587 43.10 9.87 -17.16
C ALA A 587 43.92 10.65 -18.21
N ALA A 588 43.46 10.63 -19.46
CA ALA A 588 44.01 11.40 -20.58
C ALA A 588 42.91 11.81 -21.57
N THR A 589 42.97 13.06 -22.05
CA THR A 589 41.96 13.65 -22.95
C THR A 589 42.59 14.13 -24.25
N PHE A 590 41.90 13.88 -25.35
CA PHE A 590 42.28 14.22 -26.71
C PHE A 590 41.19 15.11 -27.33
N ALA A 591 41.54 16.30 -27.80
CA ALA A 591 40.66 17.20 -28.55
C ALA A 591 40.74 16.94 -30.06
N ILE A 592 39.61 17.03 -30.75
CA ILE A 592 39.46 16.81 -32.19
C ILE A 592 38.98 18.11 -32.84
N ASP A 593 39.69 18.58 -33.86
CA ASP A 593 39.29 19.73 -34.68
C ASP A 593 39.10 19.30 -36.13
N ALA A 594 37.92 19.59 -36.70
CA ALA A 594 37.52 19.16 -38.04
C ALA A 594 37.86 20.15 -39.16
N ASN A 595 38.31 21.37 -38.84
CA ASN A 595 38.54 22.45 -39.81
C ASN A 595 37.36 22.65 -40.79
N GLY A 596 36.20 23.06 -40.27
CA GLY A 596 34.97 23.28 -41.05
C GLY A 596 34.00 22.10 -41.03
N ASP A 597 33.08 22.05 -42.00
CA ASP A 597 31.93 21.12 -42.05
C ASP A 597 32.30 19.70 -42.56
N ASN A 598 33.48 19.19 -42.22
CA ASN A 598 33.91 17.84 -42.63
C ASN A 598 33.25 16.76 -41.75
N GLN A 599 32.81 15.66 -42.35
CA GLN A 599 32.35 14.49 -41.58
C GLN A 599 33.53 13.79 -40.90
N VAL A 600 33.34 13.38 -39.63
CA VAL A 600 34.41 12.82 -38.78
C VAL A 600 34.11 11.36 -38.41
N ALA A 601 34.98 10.44 -38.78
CA ALA A 601 34.99 9.07 -38.27
C ALA A 601 36.03 8.94 -37.15
N VAL A 602 35.58 8.69 -35.90
CA VAL A 602 36.43 8.49 -34.73
C VAL A 602 36.40 7.02 -34.30
N THR A 603 37.56 6.40 -34.15
CA THR A 603 37.68 5.04 -33.60
C THR A 603 38.64 4.98 -32.41
N VAL A 604 38.31 4.17 -31.41
CA VAL A 604 39.20 3.80 -30.29
C VAL A 604 39.36 2.29 -30.30
N ASP A 605 40.60 1.81 -30.35
CA ASP A 605 40.93 0.38 -30.43
C ASP A 605 40.18 -0.38 -31.54
N GLY A 606 39.98 0.31 -32.67
CA GLY A 606 39.22 -0.18 -33.83
C GLY A 606 37.70 -0.04 -33.74
N VAL A 607 37.14 0.32 -32.57
CA VAL A 607 35.70 0.49 -32.35
C VAL A 607 35.27 1.91 -32.69
N GLY A 608 34.26 2.07 -33.56
CA GLY A 608 33.72 3.38 -33.95
C GLY A 608 32.88 4.04 -32.86
N LEU A 609 33.16 5.31 -32.57
CA LEU A 609 32.47 6.12 -31.55
C LEU A 609 31.54 7.19 -32.15
N GLY A 610 31.45 7.28 -33.48
CA GLY A 610 30.74 8.34 -34.21
C GLY A 610 31.46 9.69 -34.13
N VAL A 611 30.77 10.76 -34.51
CA VAL A 611 31.33 12.13 -34.48
C VAL A 611 31.56 12.58 -33.02
N ARG A 612 32.75 13.11 -32.73
CA ARG A 612 33.15 13.64 -31.41
C ARG A 612 34.09 14.84 -31.59
N SER A 613 34.00 15.81 -30.68
CA SER A 613 34.97 16.91 -30.53
C SER A 613 36.08 16.60 -29.51
N SER A 614 35.92 15.54 -28.70
CA SER A 614 36.96 15.04 -27.80
C SER A 614 36.75 13.57 -27.42
N VAL A 615 37.83 12.91 -26.98
CA VAL A 615 37.85 11.56 -26.41
C VAL A 615 38.63 11.59 -25.10
N THR A 616 38.03 11.07 -24.02
CA THR A 616 38.67 10.97 -22.70
C THR A 616 38.78 9.51 -22.28
N PHE A 617 40.01 9.06 -22.02
CA PHE A 617 40.30 7.82 -21.32
C PHE A 617 40.35 8.13 -19.83
N SER A 618 39.47 7.55 -19.01
CA SER A 618 39.36 7.89 -17.59
C SER A 618 40.25 7.05 -16.66
N ASP A 619 40.67 5.87 -17.09
CA ASP A 619 41.30 4.85 -16.23
C ASP A 619 42.19 3.89 -17.05
N VAL A 620 43.34 4.39 -17.51
CA VAL A 620 44.20 3.66 -18.47
C VAL A 620 44.88 2.45 -17.81
N ARG A 621 44.59 1.23 -18.30
CA ARG A 621 45.17 -0.03 -17.78
C ARG A 621 45.86 -0.92 -18.82
N HIS A 622 45.86 -0.53 -20.08
CA HIS A 622 46.66 -1.12 -21.15
C HIS A 622 46.95 -0.06 -22.21
N ASN A 623 47.71 -0.43 -23.24
CA ASN A 623 47.92 0.46 -24.37
C ASN A 623 46.62 0.64 -25.17
N HIS A 624 46.43 1.81 -25.77
CA HIS A 624 45.25 2.14 -26.58
C HIS A 624 45.66 2.83 -27.89
N THR A 625 44.73 2.86 -28.84
CA THR A 625 44.82 3.57 -30.11
C THR A 625 43.59 4.45 -30.33
N LEU A 626 43.80 5.66 -30.85
CA LEU A 626 42.76 6.62 -31.24
C LEU A 626 43.02 7.04 -32.68
N SER A 627 42.07 6.83 -33.59
CA SER A 627 42.20 7.22 -35.00
C SER A 627 41.02 8.07 -35.45
N VAL A 628 41.29 9.12 -36.22
CA VAL A 628 40.29 10.07 -36.71
C VAL A 628 40.46 10.33 -38.21
N ALA A 629 39.38 10.25 -38.99
CA ALA A 629 39.37 10.52 -40.42
C ALA A 629 38.31 11.57 -40.81
N PHE A 630 38.63 12.45 -41.75
CA PHE A 630 37.79 13.58 -42.21
C PHE A 630 37.41 13.48 -43.70
N SER A 631 36.25 14.00 -44.13
CA SER A 631 35.86 14.11 -45.56
C SER A 631 34.85 15.25 -45.86
N PRO A 632 34.96 15.94 -47.02
CA PRO A 632 34.07 17.04 -47.44
C PRO A 632 32.73 16.56 -48.05
N SER A 633 31.78 17.48 -48.29
CA SER A 633 30.48 17.17 -48.89
C SER A 633 29.89 18.29 -49.77
N ILE A 634 29.05 17.93 -50.74
CA ILE A 634 28.35 18.88 -51.62
C ILE A 634 26.85 18.79 -51.39
N LYS A 635 26.21 19.90 -51.03
CA LYS A 635 24.78 19.97 -50.78
C LYS A 635 24.02 20.44 -52.02
N ALA A 636 23.38 19.51 -52.73
CA ALA A 636 22.57 19.74 -53.92
C ALA A 636 21.07 19.90 -53.59
N SER A 637 20.38 20.82 -54.29
CA SER A 637 18.95 21.06 -54.09
C SER A 637 18.22 21.52 -55.36
N ALA A 638 16.98 21.06 -55.55
CA ALA A 638 16.13 21.42 -56.68
C ALA A 638 14.92 22.25 -56.22
N GLY A 639 14.62 23.33 -56.91
CA GLY A 639 13.35 24.05 -56.79
C GLY A 639 12.20 23.30 -57.46
N TYR A 640 10.97 23.73 -57.18
CA TYR A 640 9.77 23.13 -57.78
C TYR A 640 9.79 23.28 -59.31
N GLY A 641 9.57 22.17 -60.03
CA GLY A 641 9.57 22.13 -61.50
C GLY A 641 10.70 21.34 -62.16
N GLY A 642 11.57 20.69 -61.38
CA GLY A 642 12.64 19.84 -61.88
C GLY A 642 13.37 19.10 -60.77
N THR A 643 14.43 18.37 -61.14
CA THR A 643 15.27 17.60 -60.21
C THR A 643 16.75 17.93 -60.39
N ILE A 644 17.53 17.71 -59.32
CA ILE A 644 18.97 17.47 -59.41
C ILE A 644 19.21 16.00 -59.00
N THR A 645 20.21 15.33 -59.57
CA THR A 645 20.60 13.98 -59.15
C THR A 645 22.12 13.83 -59.20
N PRO A 646 22.78 13.36 -58.12
CA PRO A 646 22.22 13.11 -56.77
C PRO A 646 21.74 14.40 -56.08
N ASP A 647 20.75 14.31 -55.19
CA ASP A 647 20.26 15.42 -54.38
C ASP A 647 20.66 15.27 -52.89
N GLY A 648 20.40 16.31 -52.09
CA GLY A 648 20.75 16.32 -50.68
C GLY A 648 22.24 16.53 -50.42
N SER A 649 22.74 16.02 -49.29
CA SER A 649 24.15 16.17 -48.90
C SER A 649 24.97 14.98 -49.39
N VAL A 650 25.78 15.19 -50.41
CA VAL A 650 26.58 14.16 -51.08
C VAL A 650 28.00 14.19 -50.53
N PRO A 651 28.45 13.19 -49.74
CA PRO A 651 29.84 13.12 -49.29
C PRO A 651 30.75 12.85 -50.49
N VAL A 652 31.88 13.55 -50.56
CA VAL A 652 32.88 13.40 -51.63
C VAL A 652 34.21 13.02 -50.98
N ALA A 653 34.88 12.00 -51.51
CA ALA A 653 36.22 11.64 -51.05
C ALA A 653 37.18 12.83 -51.27
N TYR A 654 38.07 13.09 -50.31
CA TYR A 654 38.95 14.26 -50.36
C TYR A 654 39.76 14.31 -51.67
N ALA A 655 39.70 15.45 -52.36
CA ALA A 655 40.27 15.73 -53.68
C ALA A 655 39.71 14.89 -54.86
N ALA A 656 38.53 14.25 -54.71
CA ALA A 656 37.82 13.60 -55.81
C ALA A 656 36.93 14.58 -56.61
N ASP A 657 36.46 14.14 -57.78
CA ASP A 657 35.51 14.86 -58.62
C ASP A 657 34.07 14.36 -58.37
N GLN A 658 33.07 15.25 -58.46
CA GLN A 658 31.64 14.90 -58.32
C GLN A 658 30.78 15.64 -59.35
N SER A 659 29.92 14.91 -60.05
CA SER A 659 29.00 15.44 -61.07
C SER A 659 27.53 15.35 -60.61
N PHE A 660 26.72 16.26 -61.14
CA PHE A 660 25.28 16.38 -60.89
C PHE A 660 24.54 16.56 -62.22
N ASN A 661 23.43 15.86 -62.39
CA ASN A 661 22.50 16.03 -63.52
C ASN A 661 21.31 16.89 -63.07
N ILE A 662 20.82 17.78 -63.93
CA ILE A 662 19.75 18.74 -63.65
C ILE A 662 18.69 18.59 -64.75
N ALA A 663 17.44 18.26 -64.39
CA ALA A 663 16.40 17.94 -65.36
C ALA A 663 15.09 18.68 -65.05
N PRO A 664 14.53 19.49 -65.98
CA PRO A 664 13.20 20.06 -65.83
C PRO A 664 12.11 18.99 -65.99
N LEU A 665 11.01 19.13 -65.26
CA LEU A 665 9.79 18.36 -65.48
C LEU A 665 9.04 18.87 -66.72
N ALA A 666 8.15 18.03 -67.28
CA ALA A 666 7.33 18.44 -68.41
C ALA A 666 6.48 19.68 -68.09
N GLY A 667 6.54 20.71 -68.95
CA GLY A 667 5.91 22.02 -68.71
C GLY A 667 6.73 23.01 -67.89
N TYR A 668 8.01 22.72 -67.63
CA TYR A 668 8.94 23.61 -66.93
C TYR A 668 10.23 23.77 -67.73
N ALA A 669 10.97 24.85 -67.47
CA ALA A 669 12.32 25.08 -67.97
C ALA A 669 13.25 25.50 -66.83
N ILE A 670 14.55 25.18 -66.93
CA ILE A 670 15.56 25.63 -65.96
C ILE A 670 15.65 27.16 -66.05
N SER A 671 15.37 27.86 -64.95
CA SER A 671 15.44 29.32 -64.85
C SER A 671 16.71 29.81 -64.18
N ASP A 672 17.33 29.01 -63.31
CA ASP A 672 18.57 29.36 -62.62
C ASP A 672 19.34 28.12 -62.16
N VAL A 673 20.67 28.22 -62.08
CA VAL A 673 21.53 27.26 -61.38
C VAL A 673 22.57 28.06 -60.60
N THR A 674 22.73 27.80 -59.30
CA THR A 674 23.71 28.47 -58.44
C THR A 674 24.67 27.47 -57.80
N VAL A 675 25.94 27.87 -57.74
CA VAL A 675 27.03 27.14 -57.07
C VAL A 675 27.60 28.07 -56.00
N ASP A 676 27.61 27.64 -54.75
CA ASP A 676 28.02 28.47 -53.60
C ASP A 676 27.33 29.85 -53.56
N GLY A 677 26.04 29.84 -53.94
CA GLY A 677 25.18 31.03 -54.04
C GLY A 677 25.39 31.89 -55.30
N VAL A 678 26.41 31.61 -56.12
CA VAL A 678 26.73 32.35 -57.35
C VAL A 678 26.04 31.71 -58.55
N LYS A 679 25.36 32.50 -59.39
CA LYS A 679 24.69 32.00 -60.60
C LYS A 679 25.70 31.51 -61.64
N VAL A 680 25.40 30.36 -62.23
CA VAL A 680 26.09 29.79 -63.40
C VAL A 680 25.09 29.67 -64.57
N ALA A 681 25.60 29.41 -65.78
CA ALA A 681 24.72 29.27 -66.94
C ALA A 681 23.72 28.11 -66.74
N PRO A 682 22.42 28.28 -67.07
CA PRO A 682 21.43 27.20 -67.02
C PRO A 682 21.88 26.02 -67.87
N ALA A 683 22.14 24.90 -67.22
CA ALA A 683 22.70 23.70 -67.84
C ALA A 683 22.06 22.45 -67.23
N ASN A 684 21.94 21.39 -68.05
CA ASN A 684 21.38 20.12 -67.61
C ASN A 684 22.36 19.29 -66.75
N SER A 685 23.54 19.82 -66.43
CA SER A 685 24.50 19.20 -65.51
C SER A 685 25.51 20.20 -64.97
N TYR A 686 26.13 19.87 -63.83
CA TYR A 686 27.25 20.61 -63.24
C TYR A 686 28.28 19.64 -62.64
N LYS A 687 29.57 19.97 -62.69
CA LYS A 687 30.65 19.14 -62.14
C LYS A 687 31.59 19.97 -61.27
N PHE A 688 31.80 19.49 -60.04
CA PHE A 688 32.90 19.89 -59.18
C PHE A 688 34.10 18.97 -59.43
N SER A 689 35.31 19.53 -59.44
CA SER A 689 36.55 18.76 -59.60
C SER A 689 37.50 19.03 -58.44
N LYS A 690 38.19 17.99 -57.97
CA LYS A 690 39.14 18.02 -56.83
C LYS A 690 38.58 18.70 -55.59
N VAL A 691 37.47 18.17 -55.07
CA VAL A 691 36.73 18.68 -53.92
C VAL A 691 37.56 18.53 -52.63
N THR A 692 38.15 19.63 -52.16
CA THR A 692 38.92 19.70 -50.90
C THR A 692 38.18 20.41 -49.77
N ALA A 693 37.01 20.98 -50.05
CA ALA A 693 36.13 21.66 -49.09
C ALA A 693 34.67 21.34 -49.43
N SER A 694 33.75 21.62 -48.50
CA SER A 694 32.32 21.42 -48.75
C SER A 694 31.74 22.55 -49.62
N HIS A 695 30.77 22.22 -50.49
CA HIS A 695 30.15 23.15 -51.44
C HIS A 695 28.61 23.03 -51.47
N THR A 696 27.94 23.93 -52.19
CA THR A 696 26.50 23.90 -52.44
C THR A 696 26.17 24.04 -53.92
N LEU A 697 25.11 23.37 -54.36
CA LEU A 697 24.54 23.45 -55.71
C LEU A 697 23.02 23.59 -55.60
N ALA A 698 22.40 24.52 -56.33
CA ALA A 698 20.95 24.64 -56.40
C ALA A 698 20.47 24.93 -57.82
N ALA A 699 19.30 24.42 -58.20
CA ALA A 699 18.65 24.71 -59.47
C ALA A 699 17.22 25.21 -59.25
N ARG A 700 16.74 26.09 -60.11
CA ARG A 700 15.37 26.61 -60.13
C ARG A 700 14.74 26.40 -61.50
N PHE A 701 13.43 26.26 -61.51
CA PHE A 701 12.65 25.95 -62.70
C PHE A 701 11.39 26.82 -62.70
N ASP A 702 11.02 27.33 -63.87
CA ASP A 702 9.83 28.18 -64.02
C ASP A 702 8.73 27.40 -64.76
N ASN A 703 7.50 27.45 -64.21
CA ASN A 703 6.32 26.81 -64.81
C ASN A 703 5.87 27.59 -66.05
N THR A 704 5.71 26.92 -67.20
CA THR A 704 5.23 27.56 -68.43
C THR A 704 3.72 27.88 -68.41
N ALA A 705 2.96 27.38 -67.43
CA ALA A 705 1.51 27.63 -67.26
C ALA A 705 1.15 28.01 -65.79
N LYS A 706 0.99 29.30 -65.50
CA LYS A 706 0.82 29.84 -64.13
C LYS A 706 -0.60 29.67 -63.53
N ALA A 707 -0.70 29.02 -62.37
CA ALA A 707 -1.79 29.21 -61.38
C ALA A 707 -1.36 28.76 -59.96
N GLN A 708 -2.02 29.27 -58.91
CA GLN A 708 -1.66 29.07 -57.48
C GLN A 708 -2.42 27.93 -56.79
N LEU A 709 -1.93 27.49 -55.62
CA LEU A 709 -2.73 26.83 -54.57
C LEU A 709 -2.17 27.13 -53.17
N ALA A 710 -3.06 27.31 -52.19
CA ALA A 710 -2.73 27.67 -50.80
C ALA A 710 -3.63 26.89 -49.80
N GLY A 711 -3.12 26.59 -48.60
CA GLY A 711 -3.89 25.92 -47.53
C GLY A 711 -3.07 25.68 -46.24
N LYS A 712 -3.73 25.68 -45.07
CA LYS A 712 -3.13 25.46 -43.74
C LYS A 712 -3.58 24.12 -43.13
N LEU A 713 -2.77 23.56 -42.22
CA LEU A 713 -3.07 22.35 -41.44
C LEU A 713 -3.71 22.65 -40.05
N PRO A 714 -4.59 21.78 -39.49
CA PRO A 714 -5.14 21.90 -38.13
C PRO A 714 -4.19 21.41 -37.02
N ARG A 715 -4.56 21.64 -35.74
CA ARG A 715 -3.79 21.26 -34.52
C ARG A 715 -4.64 20.39 -33.57
N PRO A 716 -4.04 19.44 -32.81
CA PRO A 716 -4.73 18.68 -31.76
C PRO A 716 -4.95 19.49 -30.47
N ALA A 717 -5.95 19.10 -29.67
CA ALA A 717 -6.57 19.97 -28.65
C ALA A 717 -6.13 19.75 -27.19
N SER A 718 -5.46 18.65 -26.83
CA SER A 718 -4.96 18.45 -25.46
C SER A 718 -3.88 17.36 -25.39
N LEU A 719 -2.93 17.52 -24.47
CA LEU A 719 -1.98 16.50 -24.05
C LEU A 719 -1.96 16.48 -22.51
N LEU A 720 -2.05 15.30 -21.89
CA LEU A 720 -2.01 15.15 -20.45
C LEU A 720 -0.76 14.34 -20.05
N PHE A 721 0.00 14.82 -19.08
CA PHE A 721 1.10 14.08 -18.46
C PHE A 721 0.81 13.90 -16.97
N ALA A 722 1.02 12.68 -16.46
CA ALA A 722 1.11 12.40 -15.04
C ALA A 722 2.46 11.74 -14.79
N CYS A 723 3.30 12.34 -13.94
CA CYS A 723 4.61 11.78 -13.60
C CYS A 723 4.66 11.43 -12.11
N ARG A 724 5.10 10.21 -11.78
CA ARG A 724 5.50 9.85 -10.42
C ARG A 724 6.85 10.53 -10.12
N GLY A 725 6.90 11.37 -9.10
CA GLY A 725 8.11 12.08 -8.71
C GLY A 725 8.55 11.69 -7.30
N ASP A 726 9.61 10.88 -7.20
CA ASP A 726 10.14 10.40 -5.91
C ASP A 726 10.87 11.50 -5.09
N ALA A 727 10.83 12.75 -5.55
CA ALA A 727 11.42 13.91 -4.88
C ALA A 727 10.56 15.19 -5.07
N LEU A 728 9.36 15.22 -4.47
CA LEU A 728 8.64 16.49 -4.24
C LEU A 728 9.17 17.16 -2.95
N PRO A 729 9.78 18.36 -3.02
CA PRO A 729 10.38 19.00 -1.84
C PRO A 729 9.35 19.39 -0.77
N ALA A 730 9.76 19.35 0.48
CA ALA A 730 8.91 19.75 1.60
C ALA A 730 8.74 21.28 1.63
N LYS A 731 7.49 21.75 1.53
CA LYS A 731 7.04 23.14 1.75
C LYS A 731 7.90 24.24 1.07
N ALA A 732 8.20 24.08 -0.21
CA ALA A 732 8.66 25.20 -1.07
C ALA A 732 7.71 25.37 -2.27
N PRO A 733 7.41 26.60 -2.72
CA PRO A 733 6.54 26.82 -3.86
C PRO A 733 7.24 26.40 -5.16
N LEU A 734 6.63 25.46 -5.89
CA LEU A 734 7.09 24.98 -7.20
C LEU A 734 6.85 26.06 -8.27
N THR A 735 7.79 26.99 -8.43
CA THR A 735 7.68 28.17 -9.33
C THR A 735 8.55 28.10 -10.59
N SER A 736 9.28 27.00 -10.83
CA SER A 736 10.32 26.93 -11.86
C SER A 736 10.27 25.73 -12.82
N TRP A 737 9.11 25.07 -12.97
CA TRP A 737 8.90 24.11 -14.07
C TRP A 737 8.41 24.83 -15.32
N ALA A 738 9.34 25.10 -16.24
CA ALA A 738 9.04 25.76 -17.51
C ALA A 738 8.52 24.75 -18.54
N ALA A 739 7.24 24.88 -18.90
CA ALA A 739 6.66 24.24 -20.08
C ALA A 739 6.56 25.27 -21.22
N ALA A 740 6.88 24.85 -22.44
CA ALA A 740 6.85 25.71 -23.63
C ALA A 740 6.15 25.03 -24.82
N LEU A 741 5.56 25.85 -25.68
CA LEU A 741 5.00 25.42 -26.96
C LEU A 741 6.14 25.06 -27.95
N PRO A 742 5.85 24.27 -29.02
CA PRO A 742 6.84 23.95 -30.05
C PRO A 742 7.42 25.16 -30.81
N ASP A 743 6.82 26.35 -30.70
CA ASP A 743 7.35 27.62 -31.22
C ASP A 743 8.24 28.38 -30.21
N GLY A 744 8.59 27.75 -29.09
CA GLY A 744 9.47 28.27 -28.05
C GLY A 744 8.81 29.18 -27.01
N LYS A 745 7.50 29.43 -27.09
CA LYS A 745 6.80 30.33 -26.15
C LYS A 745 6.48 29.63 -24.81
N PRO A 746 6.79 30.24 -23.65
CA PRO A 746 6.50 29.67 -22.34
C PRO A 746 5.00 29.74 -22.00
N LEU A 747 4.50 28.70 -21.34
CA LEU A 747 3.14 28.64 -20.79
C LEU A 747 3.08 29.30 -19.41
N LYS A 748 2.00 30.04 -19.14
CA LYS A 748 1.82 30.77 -17.87
C LYS A 748 1.00 29.94 -16.86
N PRO A 749 1.53 29.67 -15.65
CA PRO A 749 0.78 28.93 -14.62
C PRO A 749 -0.44 29.71 -14.10
N ILE A 750 -1.53 29.01 -13.80
CA ILE A 750 -2.70 29.54 -13.10
C ILE A 750 -2.67 29.07 -11.64
N GLY A 751 -2.38 29.99 -10.73
CA GLY A 751 -2.43 29.76 -9.29
C GLY A 751 -1.30 28.88 -8.73
N SER A 752 -1.39 28.58 -7.43
CA SER A 752 -0.48 27.65 -6.75
C SER A 752 -0.83 26.21 -7.09
N PRO A 753 0.13 25.33 -7.42
CA PRO A 753 -0.17 23.92 -7.69
C PRO A 753 -0.81 23.23 -6.50
N GLY A 754 -1.92 22.53 -6.76
CA GLY A 754 -2.54 21.65 -5.78
C GLY A 754 -1.68 20.42 -5.53
N LEU A 755 -1.76 19.86 -4.33
CA LEU A 755 -1.17 18.56 -4.02
C LEU A 755 -2.31 17.60 -3.69
N ASP A 756 -2.35 16.48 -4.40
CA ASP A 756 -3.32 15.40 -4.16
C ASP A 756 -2.59 14.15 -3.66
N THR A 757 -3.30 13.24 -2.99
CA THR A 757 -2.71 12.00 -2.45
C THR A 757 -3.51 10.79 -2.89
N ILE A 758 -2.89 9.91 -3.68
CA ILE A 758 -3.48 8.68 -4.23
C ILE A 758 -2.61 7.52 -3.76
N ASP A 759 -3.23 6.49 -3.16
CA ASP A 759 -2.57 5.31 -2.60
C ASP A 759 -1.36 5.63 -1.69
N GLY A 760 -1.49 6.69 -0.88
CA GLY A 760 -0.42 7.16 0.03
C GLY A 760 0.72 7.94 -0.65
N HIS A 761 0.71 8.07 -1.97
CA HIS A 761 1.70 8.82 -2.74
C HIS A 761 1.17 10.22 -3.14
N ARG A 762 2.05 11.22 -3.14
CA ARG A 762 1.69 12.63 -3.40
C ARG A 762 1.91 13.01 -4.87
N TYR A 763 0.94 13.69 -5.45
CA TYR A 763 0.93 14.14 -6.85
C TYR A 763 0.73 15.66 -6.93
N ALA A 764 1.38 16.31 -7.90
CA ALA A 764 1.23 17.75 -8.13
C ALA A 764 0.22 18.03 -9.26
N LYS A 765 -0.76 18.89 -8.99
CA LYS A 765 -1.78 19.35 -9.94
C LYS A 765 -1.42 20.75 -10.43
N LEU A 766 -0.93 20.85 -11.66
CA LEU A 766 -0.58 22.10 -12.34
C LEU A 766 -1.68 22.49 -13.33
N SER A 767 -1.95 23.80 -13.43
CA SER A 767 -2.88 24.40 -14.37
C SER A 767 -2.16 25.49 -15.16
N TYR A 768 -2.39 25.58 -16.47
CA TYR A 768 -1.80 26.60 -17.35
C TYR A 768 -2.88 27.26 -18.21
N GLU A 769 -2.71 28.54 -18.50
CA GLU A 769 -3.66 29.31 -19.29
C GLU A 769 -3.27 29.35 -20.78
N THR A 770 -4.23 29.04 -21.65
CA THR A 770 -4.26 29.52 -23.04
C THR A 770 -5.47 30.44 -23.19
N GLY A 771 -5.42 31.35 -24.16
CA GLY A 771 -6.25 32.58 -24.18
C GLY A 771 -7.78 32.42 -24.26
N ASP A 772 -8.28 31.20 -24.40
CA ASP A 772 -9.71 30.87 -24.45
C ASP A 772 -10.02 29.89 -23.31
N GLY A 773 -10.48 30.41 -22.17
CA GLY A 773 -10.51 29.67 -20.90
C GLY A 773 -11.50 28.50 -20.84
N PHE A 774 -11.22 27.51 -19.97
CA PHE A 774 -12.16 26.43 -19.68
C PHE A 774 -12.11 25.90 -18.23
N SER A 775 -13.24 25.36 -17.79
CA SER A 775 -13.48 24.86 -16.42
C SER A 775 -13.37 23.33 -16.35
N ALA A 776 -12.82 22.78 -15.25
CA ALA A 776 -12.80 21.33 -15.05
C ALA A 776 -14.16 20.81 -14.54
N GLY A 777 -14.80 19.91 -15.29
CA GLY A 777 -16.08 19.28 -14.95
C GLY A 777 -16.29 17.94 -15.66
N SER A 778 -17.05 17.06 -15.04
CA SER A 778 -17.35 15.68 -15.48
C SER A 778 -18.11 15.60 -16.82
N TYR A 779 -17.71 14.70 -17.71
CA TYR A 779 -18.47 14.34 -18.92
C TYR A 779 -19.28 13.06 -18.74
N ASN A 780 -20.61 13.18 -18.81
CA ASN A 780 -21.56 12.07 -18.99
C ASN A 780 -22.24 12.21 -20.36
N SER A 781 -21.46 12.26 -21.44
CA SER A 781 -22.01 12.44 -22.79
C SER A 781 -21.21 11.66 -23.85
N PRO A 782 -21.89 11.04 -24.83
CA PRO A 782 -21.24 10.28 -25.90
C PRO A 782 -20.32 11.14 -26.77
N ILE A 783 -19.21 10.54 -27.24
CA ILE A 783 -18.28 11.16 -28.20
C ILE A 783 -18.63 10.68 -29.62
N ALA A 784 -18.75 11.59 -30.59
CA ALA A 784 -19.08 11.25 -31.97
C ALA A 784 -17.93 10.49 -32.70
N CYS A 785 -18.28 9.49 -33.50
CA CYS A 785 -17.34 8.49 -34.06
C CYS A 785 -16.90 8.73 -35.52
N GLU A 786 -16.61 9.96 -35.94
CA GLU A 786 -15.99 10.18 -37.25
C GLU A 786 -14.49 9.81 -37.21
N GLY A 787 -14.16 8.60 -37.66
CA GLY A 787 -12.77 8.16 -37.83
C GLY A 787 -12.04 7.83 -36.53
N ALA A 788 -12.72 7.24 -35.55
CA ALA A 788 -12.12 6.90 -34.26
C ALA A 788 -11.15 5.73 -34.39
N SER A 789 -9.92 5.93 -33.90
CA SER A 789 -8.88 4.90 -33.78
C SER A 789 -8.52 4.72 -32.31
N ILE A 790 -8.67 3.50 -31.78
CA ILE A 790 -8.33 3.11 -30.41
C ILE A 790 -7.07 2.25 -30.46
N VAL A 791 -6.12 2.45 -29.54
CA VAL A 791 -4.90 1.63 -29.40
C VAL A 791 -4.76 1.18 -27.95
N VAL A 792 -4.46 -0.10 -27.70
CA VAL A 792 -4.31 -0.70 -26.36
C VAL A 792 -3.10 -1.63 -26.34
N VAL A 793 -2.29 -1.61 -25.27
CA VAL A 793 -1.22 -2.58 -25.07
C VAL A 793 -1.67 -3.62 -24.05
N ALA A 794 -1.67 -4.90 -24.42
CA ALA A 794 -2.11 -6.01 -23.56
C ALA A 794 -1.02 -7.08 -23.43
N LYS A 795 -0.98 -7.76 -22.29
CA LYS A 795 -0.15 -8.97 -22.06
C LYS A 795 -1.08 -10.15 -21.78
N PRO A 796 -1.35 -11.05 -22.75
CA PRO A 796 -2.18 -12.23 -22.51
C PRO A 796 -1.47 -13.17 -21.54
N MET A 797 -2.24 -13.82 -20.65
CA MET A 797 -1.78 -14.99 -19.89
C MET A 797 -2.79 -16.12 -20.05
N ARG A 798 -2.34 -17.31 -20.48
CA ARG A 798 -3.15 -18.53 -20.48
C ARG A 798 -3.32 -19.03 -19.05
N ASN A 799 -4.43 -18.66 -18.43
CA ASN A 799 -4.80 -19.23 -17.14
C ASN A 799 -5.47 -20.59 -17.35
N GLY A 800 -4.77 -21.67 -17.00
CA GLY A 800 -5.22 -23.04 -17.25
C GLY A 800 -6.59 -23.34 -16.63
N ALA A 801 -7.38 -24.15 -17.35
CA ALA A 801 -8.64 -24.76 -16.91
C ALA A 801 -9.89 -23.86 -16.73
N VAL A 802 -9.87 -22.55 -17.01
CA VAL A 802 -11.08 -21.70 -16.93
C VAL A 802 -11.61 -21.29 -18.31
N SER A 803 -12.83 -21.71 -18.65
CA SER A 803 -13.57 -21.20 -19.82
C SER A 803 -14.14 -19.82 -19.52
N GLY A 804 -13.61 -18.77 -20.14
CA GLY A 804 -14.09 -17.39 -19.95
C GLY A 804 -13.52 -16.40 -20.97
N TRP A 805 -14.05 -15.19 -20.93
CA TRP A 805 -13.67 -14.08 -21.82
C TRP A 805 -13.50 -12.82 -20.97
N THR A 806 -12.51 -12.02 -21.32
CA THR A 806 -12.18 -10.75 -20.66
C THR A 806 -12.27 -9.62 -21.67
N SER A 807 -13.16 -8.66 -21.43
CA SER A 807 -13.26 -7.42 -22.19
C SER A 807 -12.02 -6.55 -22.00
N ILE A 808 -11.60 -5.87 -23.07
CA ILE A 808 -10.55 -4.84 -23.05
C ILE A 808 -11.15 -3.48 -23.42
N VAL A 809 -12.04 -3.43 -24.43
CA VAL A 809 -12.77 -2.22 -24.85
C VAL A 809 -14.21 -2.59 -25.25
N ASP A 810 -15.18 -1.79 -24.84
CA ASP A 810 -16.60 -1.87 -25.24
C ASP A 810 -17.03 -0.59 -25.98
N VAL A 811 -17.82 -0.74 -27.04
CA VAL A 811 -18.29 0.33 -27.92
C VAL A 811 -19.82 0.31 -28.00
N CYS A 812 -20.44 1.33 -27.39
CA CYS A 812 -21.89 1.43 -27.22
C CYS A 812 -22.63 2.06 -28.42
N TYR A 813 -22.79 1.26 -29.48
CA TYR A 813 -24.06 1.14 -30.22
C TYR A 813 -24.06 -0.26 -30.85
N ASP A 814 -25.08 -1.08 -30.59
CA ASP A 814 -25.13 -2.51 -31.00
C ASP A 814 -24.06 -3.44 -30.35
N ARG A 815 -23.47 -2.99 -29.22
CA ARG A 815 -22.49 -3.67 -28.34
C ARG A 815 -21.38 -4.40 -29.09
N LEU A 816 -20.43 -3.64 -29.64
CA LEU A 816 -19.20 -4.20 -30.20
C LEU A 816 -18.12 -4.27 -29.11
N VAL A 817 -17.69 -5.47 -28.73
CA VAL A 817 -16.73 -5.65 -27.63
C VAL A 817 -15.49 -6.42 -28.07
N LEU A 818 -14.33 -5.80 -27.86
CA LEU A 818 -13.00 -6.37 -28.10
C LEU A 818 -12.48 -6.99 -26.80
N GLY A 819 -12.07 -8.25 -26.85
CA GLY A 819 -11.53 -8.94 -25.68
C GLY A 819 -10.70 -10.17 -26.02
N ILE A 820 -10.13 -10.80 -24.99
CA ILE A 820 -9.31 -12.00 -25.10
C ILE A 820 -10.06 -13.20 -24.50
N ARG A 821 -10.00 -14.36 -25.18
CA ARG A 821 -10.45 -15.64 -24.61
C ARG A 821 -9.37 -16.23 -23.70
N ASN A 822 -9.67 -16.37 -22.41
CA ASN A 822 -8.71 -16.73 -21.37
C ASN A 822 -8.11 -18.14 -21.55
N ASN A 823 -8.84 -19.05 -22.19
CA ASN A 823 -8.42 -20.43 -22.42
C ASN A 823 -7.56 -20.64 -23.68
N THR A 824 -7.44 -19.64 -24.56
CA THR A 824 -6.82 -19.79 -25.89
C THR A 824 -5.84 -18.68 -26.25
N GLY A 825 -5.95 -17.49 -25.64
CA GLY A 825 -5.17 -16.31 -26.01
C GLY A 825 -5.61 -15.68 -27.32
N LEU A 826 -6.82 -16.02 -27.81
CA LEU A 826 -7.40 -15.46 -29.03
C LEU A 826 -7.94 -14.06 -28.77
N VAL A 827 -7.62 -13.10 -29.65
CA VAL A 827 -8.37 -11.85 -29.76
C VAL A 827 -9.69 -12.15 -30.46
N CYS A 828 -10.80 -11.77 -29.82
CA CYS A 828 -12.15 -12.00 -30.32
C CYS A 828 -12.95 -10.69 -30.27
N VAL A 829 -13.79 -10.48 -31.28
CA VAL A 829 -14.80 -9.41 -31.27
C VAL A 829 -16.19 -10.03 -31.26
N ARG A 830 -17.04 -9.53 -30.35
CA ARG A 830 -18.45 -9.92 -30.24
C ARG A 830 -19.37 -8.73 -30.50
N ARG A 831 -20.54 -9.02 -31.07
CA ARG A 831 -21.65 -8.09 -31.31
C ARG A 831 -22.89 -8.64 -30.61
N ASN A 832 -23.55 -7.86 -29.76
CA ASN A 832 -24.79 -8.24 -29.04
C ASN A 832 -24.80 -9.65 -28.39
N GLY A 833 -23.67 -10.12 -27.87
CA GLY A 833 -23.57 -11.44 -27.21
C GLY A 833 -23.63 -12.66 -28.16
N GLY A 834 -23.57 -12.45 -29.48
CA GLY A 834 -23.50 -13.52 -30.48
C GLY A 834 -22.17 -14.29 -30.51
N MET A 835 -22.12 -15.35 -31.33
CA MET A 835 -20.88 -16.10 -31.57
C MET A 835 -19.81 -15.25 -32.24
N ASP A 836 -18.55 -15.55 -31.93
CA ASP A 836 -17.37 -14.79 -32.38
C ASP A 836 -17.31 -14.65 -33.91
N THR A 837 -17.08 -13.42 -34.39
CA THR A 837 -17.04 -13.10 -35.83
C THR A 837 -15.66 -13.25 -36.47
N GLY A 838 -14.66 -13.63 -35.68
CA GLY A 838 -13.29 -13.95 -36.09
C GLY A 838 -12.40 -14.16 -34.87
N SER A 839 -11.25 -14.81 -35.05
CA SER A 839 -10.26 -14.99 -33.99
C SER A 839 -8.85 -15.21 -34.52
N GLN A 840 -7.85 -14.56 -33.92
CA GLN A 840 -6.43 -14.77 -34.20
C GLN A 840 -5.63 -15.07 -32.92
N ALA A 841 -4.69 -16.00 -33.01
CA ALA A 841 -3.87 -16.44 -31.89
C ALA A 841 -2.70 -15.49 -31.62
N ILE A 842 -2.55 -15.07 -30.36
CA ILE A 842 -1.36 -14.37 -29.87
C ILE A 842 -0.51 -15.37 -29.05
N PRO A 843 0.84 -15.36 -29.17
CA PRO A 843 1.72 -16.10 -28.28
C PRO A 843 1.53 -15.72 -26.80
N ASP A 844 1.54 -16.73 -25.93
CA ASP A 844 1.29 -16.54 -24.50
C ASP A 844 2.39 -15.69 -23.82
N GLY A 845 2.00 -14.79 -22.93
CA GLY A 845 2.91 -13.93 -22.17
C GLY A 845 3.58 -12.77 -22.93
N GLN A 846 3.33 -12.59 -24.23
CA GLN A 846 3.95 -11.52 -25.02
C GLN A 846 3.14 -10.20 -24.98
N LEU A 847 3.81 -9.06 -24.74
CA LEU A 847 3.19 -7.74 -24.90
C LEU A 847 2.78 -7.53 -26.37
N THR A 848 1.52 -7.18 -26.59
CA THR A 848 0.92 -6.98 -27.91
C THR A 848 0.18 -5.66 -27.95
N ILE A 849 0.42 -4.87 -28.99
CA ILE A 849 -0.34 -3.66 -29.31
C ILE A 849 -1.56 -4.11 -30.12
N LEU A 850 -2.76 -3.80 -29.64
CA LEU A 850 -4.02 -3.98 -30.36
C LEU A 850 -4.51 -2.60 -30.79
N SER A 851 -5.08 -2.47 -31.98
CA SER A 851 -5.81 -1.26 -32.35
C SER A 851 -7.09 -1.54 -33.12
N LEU A 852 -8.05 -0.63 -33.02
CA LEU A 852 -9.37 -0.71 -33.65
C LEU A 852 -9.63 0.62 -34.37
N ILE A 853 -9.84 0.58 -35.69
CA ILE A 853 -10.31 1.70 -36.50
C ILE A 853 -11.81 1.51 -36.76
N VAL A 854 -12.61 2.53 -36.48
CA VAL A 854 -14.05 2.56 -36.78
C VAL A 854 -14.35 3.69 -37.77
N GLN A 855 -15.01 3.35 -38.87
CA GLN A 855 -15.49 4.33 -39.85
C GLN A 855 -16.90 4.80 -39.51
N ALA A 856 -17.25 6.01 -39.95
CA ALA A 856 -18.57 6.61 -39.72
C ALA A 856 -19.73 5.80 -40.32
N ASP A 857 -19.47 4.99 -41.36
CA ASP A 857 -20.46 4.09 -41.96
C ASP A 857 -20.66 2.78 -41.17
N GLY A 858 -19.98 2.59 -40.04
CA GLY A 858 -20.08 1.41 -39.19
C GLY A 858 -19.15 0.26 -39.56
N THR A 859 -18.36 0.38 -40.62
CA THR A 859 -17.29 -0.58 -40.90
C THR A 859 -16.15 -0.40 -39.89
N TYR A 860 -15.42 -1.48 -39.61
CA TYR A 860 -14.29 -1.44 -38.67
C TYR A 860 -13.16 -2.39 -39.08
N LYS A 861 -11.96 -2.10 -38.57
CA LYS A 861 -10.75 -2.92 -38.72
C LYS A 861 -10.05 -3.06 -37.37
N VAL A 862 -9.61 -4.26 -37.01
CA VAL A 862 -8.77 -4.54 -35.85
C VAL A 862 -7.37 -4.91 -36.33
N PHE A 863 -6.35 -4.39 -35.66
CA PHE A 863 -4.95 -4.70 -35.91
C PHE A 863 -4.30 -5.27 -34.64
N ALA A 864 -3.28 -6.11 -34.80
CA ALA A 864 -2.37 -6.53 -33.74
C ALA A 864 -0.93 -6.31 -34.23
N ASN A 865 -0.14 -5.58 -33.45
CA ASN A 865 1.21 -5.11 -33.81
C ASN A 865 1.27 -4.53 -35.24
N GLY A 866 0.30 -3.68 -35.58
CA GLY A 866 0.17 -3.05 -36.91
C GLY A 866 -0.36 -3.92 -38.04
N THR A 867 -0.55 -5.24 -37.83
CA THR A 867 -1.09 -6.16 -38.85
C THR A 867 -2.62 -6.26 -38.72
N GLU A 868 -3.39 -6.12 -39.80
CA GLU A 868 -4.85 -6.30 -39.76
C GLU A 868 -5.20 -7.76 -39.41
N VAL A 869 -5.95 -7.96 -38.32
CA VAL A 869 -6.34 -9.28 -37.79
C VAL A 869 -7.83 -9.56 -37.94
N MET A 870 -8.65 -8.53 -38.16
CA MET A 870 -10.10 -8.65 -38.37
C MET A 870 -10.64 -7.41 -39.06
N SER A 871 -11.69 -7.54 -39.86
CA SER A 871 -12.48 -6.40 -40.31
C SER A 871 -13.95 -6.77 -40.54
N ASN A 872 -14.82 -5.77 -40.42
CA ASN A 872 -16.24 -5.86 -40.78
C ASN A 872 -16.54 -4.82 -41.85
N THR A 873 -16.97 -5.29 -43.01
CA THR A 873 -17.39 -4.46 -44.16
C THR A 873 -18.90 -4.16 -44.19
N THR A 874 -19.66 -4.68 -43.23
CA THR A 874 -21.11 -4.43 -43.12
C THR A 874 -21.36 -3.03 -42.58
N LYS A 875 -21.85 -2.14 -43.44
CA LYS A 875 -22.20 -0.75 -43.09
C LYS A 875 -23.41 -0.72 -42.15
N ASN A 876 -23.25 -0.13 -40.98
CA ASN A 876 -24.32 0.13 -40.02
C ASN A 876 -23.89 1.27 -39.07
N PRO A 877 -24.29 2.53 -39.33
CA PRO A 877 -23.62 3.72 -38.80
C PRO A 877 -23.54 3.76 -37.27
N MET A 878 -22.31 3.86 -36.74
CA MET A 878 -22.05 3.99 -35.30
C MET A 878 -21.92 5.47 -34.94
N THR A 879 -22.82 5.96 -34.10
CA THR A 879 -22.92 7.40 -33.79
C THR A 879 -22.18 7.83 -32.52
N SER A 880 -21.79 6.89 -31.63
CA SER A 880 -21.12 7.25 -30.38
C SER A 880 -20.20 6.20 -29.75
N LEU A 881 -19.13 6.68 -29.10
CA LEU A 881 -18.33 5.97 -28.10
C LEU A 881 -18.79 6.36 -26.69
N VAL A 882 -18.94 5.38 -25.81
CA VAL A 882 -19.27 5.55 -24.38
C VAL A 882 -18.47 4.51 -23.58
N PRO A 883 -17.79 4.89 -22.48
CA PRO A 883 -17.20 3.93 -21.54
C PRO A 883 -18.29 3.01 -20.95
N GLY A 884 -18.04 1.71 -20.93
CA GLY A 884 -19.05 0.71 -20.56
C GLY A 884 -19.54 0.84 -19.11
N ALA A 885 -20.86 0.74 -18.92
CA ALA A 885 -21.49 0.71 -17.59
C ALA A 885 -21.84 -0.72 -17.19
N GLY A 886 -21.13 -1.28 -16.21
CA GLY A 886 -21.36 -2.62 -15.66
C GLY A 886 -20.34 -2.95 -14.58
N GLY A 887 -20.77 -3.54 -13.46
CA GLY A 887 -19.90 -3.74 -12.29
C GLY A 887 -18.88 -4.88 -12.43
N HIS A 888 -17.77 -4.74 -11.70
CA HIS A 888 -16.80 -5.80 -11.35
C HIS A 888 -15.86 -6.34 -12.45
N ALA A 889 -14.95 -5.51 -12.97
CA ALA A 889 -13.49 -5.76 -12.97
C ALA A 889 -12.75 -4.66 -13.79
N THR A 890 -11.61 -4.18 -13.25
CA THR A 890 -10.57 -3.38 -13.95
C THR A 890 -11.04 -2.40 -15.06
N SER A 891 -11.97 -1.51 -14.73
CA SER A 891 -12.19 -0.26 -15.47
C SER A 891 -12.47 0.87 -14.49
N ILE A 892 -12.01 2.08 -14.79
CA ILE A 892 -12.27 3.27 -13.98
C ILE A 892 -13.65 3.81 -14.35
N THR A 893 -14.62 3.76 -13.43
CA THR A 893 -15.93 4.45 -13.55
C THR A 893 -16.42 4.87 -12.15
N LEU A 894 -16.98 6.07 -12.03
CA LEU A 894 -17.46 6.65 -10.77
C LEU A 894 -19.00 6.77 -10.72
N GLY A 895 -19.69 5.71 -10.27
CA GLY A 895 -21.13 5.67 -9.88
C GLY A 895 -22.18 5.68 -11.02
N ARG A 896 -23.41 5.11 -10.89
CA ARG A 896 -24.07 4.37 -9.79
C ARG A 896 -25.24 3.47 -10.33
N ASN A 897 -25.51 2.34 -9.66
CA ASN A 897 -26.73 1.47 -9.64
C ASN A 897 -27.06 0.43 -10.76
N ALA A 898 -27.13 -0.85 -10.32
CA ALA A 898 -28.04 -1.98 -10.70
C ALA A 898 -28.12 -2.48 -12.17
N SER A 899 -28.51 -3.73 -12.51
CA SER A 899 -29.20 -4.80 -11.76
C SER A 899 -28.87 -6.26 -12.19
N ASP A 900 -27.85 -6.49 -13.02
CA ASP A 900 -27.84 -7.66 -13.94
C ASP A 900 -26.74 -8.68 -13.61
N GLY A 901 -27.06 -9.74 -12.88
CA GLY A 901 -26.08 -10.68 -12.33
C GLY A 901 -25.48 -11.68 -13.33
N TRP A 902 -24.18 -11.54 -13.63
CA TRP A 902 -23.27 -12.60 -14.09
C TRP A 902 -21.86 -12.36 -13.52
N SER A 903 -21.17 -13.43 -13.11
CA SER A 903 -19.87 -13.35 -12.43
C SER A 903 -18.68 -13.59 -13.37
N ALA A 904 -17.60 -12.81 -13.23
CA ALA A 904 -16.28 -13.11 -13.82
C ALA A 904 -15.13 -12.78 -12.84
N PHE A 905 -13.97 -13.38 -13.06
CA PHE A 905 -12.88 -13.54 -12.08
C PHE A 905 -11.77 -12.47 -12.17
N ASN A 906 -11.18 -12.11 -11.02
CA ASN A 906 -10.11 -11.12 -10.90
C ASN A 906 -8.73 -11.65 -11.34
N GLY A 907 -8.01 -10.91 -12.20
CA GLY A 907 -6.60 -11.15 -12.51
C GLY A 907 -5.93 -9.92 -13.13
N ALA A 908 -4.67 -9.66 -12.79
CA ALA A 908 -3.95 -8.46 -13.23
C ALA A 908 -3.49 -8.56 -14.71
N ILE A 909 -3.59 -7.45 -15.45
CA ILE A 909 -3.09 -7.32 -16.84
C ILE A 909 -2.09 -6.14 -16.92
N GLY A 910 -0.85 -6.39 -16.50
CA GLY A 910 0.31 -5.53 -16.81
C GLY A 910 0.36 -4.12 -16.20
N ASP A 911 1.30 -3.31 -16.70
CA ASP A 911 1.73 -2.04 -16.08
C ASP A 911 1.69 -0.82 -17.04
N ALA A 912 0.82 -0.78 -18.06
CA ALA A 912 0.77 0.36 -18.99
C ALA A 912 -0.61 0.56 -19.65
N PHE A 913 -1.09 1.80 -19.71
CA PHE A 913 -2.31 2.20 -20.40
C PHE A 913 -2.08 3.49 -21.20
N VAL A 914 -2.54 3.51 -22.45
CA VAL A 914 -2.61 4.73 -23.29
C VAL A 914 -4.02 4.77 -23.89
N TYR A 915 -4.68 5.94 -23.82
CA TYR A 915 -6.00 6.17 -24.42
C TYR A 915 -5.92 7.36 -25.37
N THR A 916 -6.32 7.17 -26.63
CA THR A 916 -6.54 8.21 -27.63
C THR A 916 -7.83 7.90 -28.38
N THR A 917 -8.67 8.89 -28.68
CA THR A 917 -10.02 8.65 -29.26
C THR A 917 -10.22 9.18 -30.68
N ALA A 918 -9.22 9.84 -31.28
CA ALA A 918 -9.24 10.25 -32.68
C ALA A 918 -7.80 10.31 -33.23
N LEU A 919 -7.44 9.39 -34.13
CA LEU A 919 -6.19 9.41 -34.89
C LEU A 919 -6.52 9.01 -36.33
N SER A 920 -5.94 9.70 -37.30
CA SER A 920 -5.87 9.18 -38.67
C SER A 920 -5.05 7.89 -38.73
N GLU A 921 -5.21 7.10 -39.79
CA GLU A 921 -4.50 5.84 -39.92
C GLU A 921 -2.96 6.00 -39.91
N ALA A 922 -2.44 7.13 -40.39
CA ALA A 922 -1.03 7.49 -40.33
C ALA A 922 -0.56 7.84 -38.91
N GLU A 923 -1.36 8.59 -38.14
CA GLU A 923 -1.04 8.93 -36.74
C GLU A 923 -1.10 7.68 -35.84
N ARG A 924 -2.06 6.78 -36.08
CA ARG A 924 -2.11 5.44 -35.46
C ARG A 924 -0.82 4.66 -35.73
N GLN A 925 -0.39 4.56 -36.99
CA GLN A 925 0.85 3.85 -37.37
C GLN A 925 2.10 4.46 -36.71
N GLN A 926 2.19 5.79 -36.62
CA GLN A 926 3.29 6.46 -35.92
C GLN A 926 3.28 6.17 -34.41
N LEU A 927 2.10 6.19 -33.77
CA LEU A 927 1.96 5.86 -32.35
C LEU A 927 2.33 4.40 -32.06
N GLU A 928 1.87 3.44 -32.88
CA GLU A 928 2.22 2.03 -32.75
C GLU A 928 3.73 1.79 -32.90
N ALA A 929 4.36 2.44 -33.89
CA ALA A 929 5.81 2.37 -34.10
C ALA A 929 6.60 2.97 -32.93
N TRP A 930 6.13 4.07 -32.35
CA TRP A 930 6.73 4.69 -31.18
C TRP A 930 6.62 3.81 -29.93
N ILE A 931 5.43 3.23 -29.66
CA ILE A 931 5.22 2.30 -28.55
C ILE A 931 6.13 1.07 -28.70
N ALA A 932 6.22 0.48 -29.91
CA ALA A 932 7.10 -0.65 -30.19
C ALA A 932 8.58 -0.30 -29.96
N ALA A 933 9.03 0.88 -30.39
CA ALA A 933 10.40 1.34 -30.15
C ALA A 933 10.69 1.53 -28.65
N ALA A 934 9.78 2.17 -27.90
CA ALA A 934 9.93 2.39 -26.46
C ALA A 934 10.02 1.07 -25.67
N LEU A 935 9.17 0.08 -26.00
CA LEU A 935 9.20 -1.25 -25.38
C LEU A 935 10.50 -2.02 -25.67
N THR A 936 11.12 -1.79 -26.83
CA THR A 936 12.35 -2.50 -27.23
C THR A 936 13.62 -1.88 -26.60
N GLN A 937 13.58 -0.59 -26.25
CA GLN A 937 14.75 0.14 -25.74
C GLN A 937 14.89 0.14 -24.21
N GLY A 938 13.99 -0.54 -23.48
CA GLY A 938 14.07 -0.63 -22.02
C GLY A 938 13.93 0.71 -21.29
N MET A 939 13.32 1.71 -21.96
CA MET A 939 13.03 3.00 -21.34
C MET A 939 12.13 2.81 -20.10
N PRO A 940 12.28 3.64 -19.06
CA PRO A 940 11.33 3.62 -17.94
C PRO A 940 9.91 3.82 -18.49
N LYS A 941 9.02 2.88 -18.18
CA LYS A 941 7.63 2.88 -18.64
C LYS A 941 6.96 4.21 -18.23
N PRO A 942 6.45 5.02 -19.19
CA PRO A 942 5.74 6.26 -18.89
C PRO A 942 4.46 6.04 -18.09
#